data_AF-A0A4P5W8C9-F1
#
_entry.id   AF-A0A4P5W8C9-F1
#
_cell.length_a   1.000
_cell.length_b   1.000
_cell.length_c   1.000
_cell.angle_alpha   90.00
_cell.angle_beta   90.00
_cell.angle_gamma   90.00
#
_symmetry.space_group_name_H-M   'P 1'
#
loop_
_entity.id
_entity.type
_entity.pdbx_description
1 polymer ?
#
loop_
_entity_poly.entity_id
_entity_poly.type
_entity_poly.pdbx_seq_one_letter_code
_entity_poly.pdbx_strand_id
1 'polypeptide(L)'
;MRLILPTLLLALVGCDASTPGEGATPVGLELLTSAETVVAGTPVEWTAKLHFDDGAVVPVQVELVSDQQVNLHTTWRDGGSGTVLPEVAALHLVTATAVWGEHSYFDNAWIQVNPDVAAKVDLALSAIQAGAGQPLTWTVAAEDRFGNAISREAITVAADSTDVVVAEPRVSSGVPGVYRLSATVDAVADTEAFRIVAGLPAYIDLSLSDTDLEIYETTIATALVRDDYGNILDDRATLEVSGGEAVPTIAGHNITFYGEGWYTVTATYEDLTASVGPFLIDSTGPDLVIVEPERGDWEVNPSALMTGSVTDKWSAIGTLTVNGDVVPVNGDGSFTHTLDYEFGLNLVETEVADTDGNGANDTRSVLDGQFQPNGSQIGNGIVARINEDGFDTLESLGEGLIDDTDLTALVPNPVVSTSSESCIDLIFTEVCITWYSLDLYIWNPSIGATNLEIDPTAGGYLDTTFQVLNPSLDWEADGTVIGIGLSADGSIYADDITANMDLYPYVASGTLGMSVGAVDVTSTNFTFDWDSWLYDVMGFFGLDLSSLVEGFMVDALESAITDEIPAAVADAVGSLEISTSFAVGTANVVLAAEPYSVSVDDVGMSLGLGTEVYPETWMHEDTGLGSLYGNYTIPSYTSASPGFQVSIGEDFLNQALYAFWGAGVLDQDMGGADLGLDLGTFGSILGIADLHIQTKALLPPVVVPGTGTSMLDLQMGDLELSLYDGEAIDENLRLRVYVTLEAGLDLAVSNGMLSPTIGDPEVWFDVVLPEANTVASKDTEDLLQALVPLLLPALTGAISEIPLPEIAGFAITINGLKIDGPESGFVTIDADLGL
;
A
#
# COMPACT_ATOMS: atom_id res chain seq x y z
N MET A 1 101.88 -3.20 10.89
CA MET A 1 102.28 -4.54 10.39
C MET A 1 103.39 -5.08 11.28
N ARG A 2 103.54 -6.41 11.36
CA ARG A 2 104.82 -7.13 11.54
C ARG A 2 106.02 -6.26 11.11
N LEU A 3 107.16 -6.19 11.79
CA LEU A 3 107.89 -7.24 12.51
C LEU A 3 109.10 -6.61 13.25
N ILE A 4 109.71 -7.38 14.17
CA ILE A 4 111.15 -7.39 14.53
C ILE A 4 111.66 -6.32 15.53
N LEU A 5 111.74 -6.75 16.80
CA LEU A 5 112.97 -6.66 17.63
C LEU A 5 114.10 -7.51 16.96
N PRO A 6 115.43 -7.32 17.16
CA PRO A 6 116.08 -6.65 18.32
C PRO A 6 117.46 -5.97 18.07
N THR A 7 118.09 -5.48 19.17
CA THR A 7 119.56 -5.44 19.43
C THR A 7 120.42 -4.43 18.62
N LEU A 8 121.53 -3.83 19.06
CA LEU A 8 122.44 -3.93 20.20
C LEU A 8 123.41 -2.72 20.07
N LEU A 9 123.68 -2.01 21.16
CA LEU A 9 125.04 -1.64 21.64
C LEU A 9 126.11 -1.14 20.64
N LEU A 10 126.64 0.06 20.92
CA LEU A 10 128.08 0.50 20.94
C LEU A 10 128.07 2.00 20.64
N ALA A 11 128.28 2.86 21.64
CA ALA A 11 129.60 3.29 22.11
C ALA A 11 130.43 4.00 21.02
N LEU A 12 130.58 5.32 21.19
CA LEU A 12 131.77 6.13 20.89
C LEU A 12 131.45 7.51 21.49
N VAL A 13 131.98 7.91 22.66
CA VAL A 13 133.40 8.29 22.87
C VAL A 13 133.89 9.08 21.68
N GLY A 14 134.18 10.37 21.91
CA GLY A 14 134.55 11.32 20.88
C GLY A 14 135.55 10.74 19.88
N CYS A 15 135.09 10.59 18.64
CA CYS A 15 135.96 10.82 17.51
C CYS A 15 135.84 12.32 17.24
N ASP A 16 136.95 13.04 17.47
CA ASP A 16 137.31 14.18 16.64
C ASP A 16 136.84 13.88 15.20
N ALA A 17 136.28 14.86 14.52
CA ALA A 17 136.19 14.80 13.07
C ALA A 17 137.62 14.62 12.55
N SER A 18 138.07 13.36 12.49
CA SER A 18 139.33 12.96 11.91
C SER A 18 139.11 13.27 10.46
N THR A 19 139.65 14.42 10.04
CA THR A 19 139.85 14.72 8.65
C THR A 19 140.43 13.46 8.02
N PRO A 20 139.81 12.91 6.96
CA PRO A 20 140.31 11.70 6.31
C PRO A 20 141.82 11.84 6.08
N GLY A 21 142.58 10.79 6.41
CA GLY A 21 144.03 10.81 6.17
C GLY A 21 144.31 11.09 4.69
N GLU A 22 145.41 11.79 4.38
CA GLU A 22 145.76 12.13 2.99
C GLU A 22 145.91 10.84 2.15
N GLY A 23 144.89 10.54 1.32
CA GLY A 23 144.79 9.32 0.52
C GLY A 23 143.69 8.31 0.92
N ALA A 24 142.93 8.54 1.99
CA ALA A 24 141.80 7.68 2.39
C ALA A 24 140.66 7.72 1.37
N THR A 25 140.08 6.56 1.08
CA THR A 25 139.02 6.42 0.07
C THR A 25 137.68 6.06 0.72
N PRO A 26 136.56 6.68 0.31
CA PRO A 26 135.26 6.29 0.82
C PRO A 26 134.94 4.84 0.43
N VAL A 27 134.38 4.06 1.36
CA VAL A 27 133.98 2.65 1.18
C VAL A 27 132.47 2.45 1.11
N GLY A 28 131.68 3.44 1.54
CA GLY A 28 130.22 3.36 1.47
C GLY A 28 129.52 4.66 1.87
N LEU A 29 128.29 4.80 1.40
CA LEU A 29 127.34 5.80 1.84
C LEU A 29 126.33 5.13 2.78
N GLU A 30 125.93 5.81 3.84
CA GLU A 30 124.84 5.40 4.72
C GLU A 30 123.77 6.50 4.71
N LEU A 31 122.53 6.13 4.38
CA LEU A 31 121.35 6.95 4.44
C LEU A 31 120.41 6.43 5.54
N LEU A 32 120.09 7.28 6.51
CA LEU A 32 119.09 7.00 7.55
C LEU A 32 117.95 8.00 7.44
N THR A 33 116.71 7.52 7.53
CA THR A 33 115.50 8.34 7.60
C THR A 33 114.89 8.29 9.00
N SER A 34 114.21 9.35 9.42
CA SER A 34 113.63 9.46 10.75
C SER A 34 112.33 8.68 10.93
N ALA A 35 111.72 8.23 9.82
CA ALA A 35 110.47 7.48 9.81
C ALA A 35 110.42 6.53 8.61
N GLU A 36 109.96 5.31 8.85
CA GLU A 36 109.66 4.30 7.81
C GLU A 36 108.23 4.42 7.29
N THR A 37 107.36 5.20 7.96
CA THR A 37 105.98 5.47 7.54
C THR A 37 105.62 6.91 7.86
N VAL A 38 105.01 7.60 6.90
CA VAL A 38 104.66 9.01 6.99
C VAL A 38 103.35 9.28 6.21
N VAL A 39 102.71 10.41 6.49
CA VAL A 39 101.57 10.90 5.71
C VAL A 39 102.09 11.83 4.60
N ALA A 40 101.49 11.79 3.42
CA ALA A 40 101.83 12.68 2.32
C ALA A 40 101.91 14.15 2.77
N GLY A 41 102.96 14.86 2.36
CA GLY A 41 103.21 16.24 2.75
C GLY A 41 103.73 16.43 4.19
N THR A 42 104.08 15.35 4.90
CA THR A 42 104.80 15.44 6.18
C THR A 42 106.31 15.24 5.96
N PRO A 43 107.17 16.17 6.41
CA PRO A 43 108.60 16.06 6.19
C PRO A 43 109.21 14.90 7.00
N VAL A 44 110.05 14.10 6.34
CA VAL A 44 110.88 13.06 6.96
C VAL A 44 112.31 13.57 7.02
N GLU A 45 112.90 13.62 8.21
CA GLU A 45 114.30 14.02 8.38
C GLU A 45 115.21 12.87 7.90
N TRP A 46 116.34 13.19 7.29
CA TRP A 46 117.34 12.21 6.84
C TRP A 46 118.75 12.66 7.22
N THR A 47 119.66 11.69 7.33
CA THR A 47 121.10 11.93 7.49
C THR A 47 121.89 11.03 6.54
N ALA A 48 122.91 11.60 5.91
CA ALA A 48 123.80 10.90 4.98
C ALA A 48 125.26 11.04 5.40
N LYS A 49 125.98 9.91 5.48
CA LYS A 49 127.38 9.88 5.88
C LYS A 49 128.19 9.00 4.95
N LEU A 50 129.37 9.49 4.53
CA LEU A 50 130.38 8.69 3.87
C LEU A 50 131.27 8.03 4.92
N HIS A 51 131.40 6.72 4.81
CA HIS A 51 132.34 5.92 5.58
C HIS A 51 133.61 5.73 4.76
N PHE A 52 134.78 5.93 5.35
CA PHE A 52 136.09 5.78 4.72
C PHE A 52 136.80 4.50 5.14
N ASP A 53 137.72 4.01 4.31
CA ASP A 53 138.54 2.82 4.56
C ASP A 53 139.41 2.91 5.83
N ASP A 54 139.78 4.12 6.23
CA ASP A 54 140.50 4.43 7.47
C ASP A 54 139.60 4.51 8.73
N GLY A 55 138.29 4.32 8.55
CA GLY A 55 137.29 4.39 9.61
C GLY A 55 136.75 5.79 9.91
N ALA A 56 137.18 6.83 9.19
CA ALA A 56 136.57 8.16 9.29
C ALA A 56 135.13 8.13 8.76
N VAL A 57 134.23 8.84 9.44
CA VAL A 57 132.83 8.99 9.03
C VAL A 57 132.54 10.48 8.88
N VAL A 58 132.30 10.90 7.64
CA VAL A 58 132.13 12.31 7.31
C VAL A 58 130.72 12.55 6.82
N PRO A 59 130.00 13.54 7.37
CA PRO A 59 128.71 13.93 6.82
C PRO A 59 128.87 14.44 5.39
N VAL A 60 128.01 13.98 4.48
CA VAL A 60 128.15 14.29 3.06
C VAL A 60 126.87 14.92 2.52
N GLN A 61 127.03 15.77 1.51
CA GLN A 61 125.91 16.25 0.73
C GLN A 61 125.53 15.18 -0.30
N VAL A 62 124.26 14.80 -0.31
CA VAL A 62 123.69 13.83 -1.25
C VAL A 62 122.65 14.48 -2.14
N GLU A 63 122.53 13.97 -3.35
CA GLU A 63 121.33 14.11 -4.17
C GLU A 63 120.37 12.97 -3.80
N LEU A 64 119.10 13.29 -3.56
CA LEU A 64 118.07 12.32 -3.21
C LEU A 64 117.03 12.27 -4.31
N VAL A 65 116.74 11.07 -4.79
CA VAL A 65 115.68 10.79 -5.76
C VAL A 65 114.72 9.76 -5.20
N SER A 66 113.43 9.87 -5.54
CA SER A 66 112.42 8.85 -5.25
C SER A 66 111.97 8.19 -6.55
N ASP A 67 111.71 6.89 -6.50
CA ASP A 67 111.12 6.13 -7.60
C ASP A 67 109.64 6.47 -7.83
N GLN A 68 108.94 6.97 -6.81
CA GLN A 68 107.51 7.30 -6.87
C GLN A 68 107.25 8.80 -7.15
N GLN A 69 108.24 9.68 -6.93
CA GLN A 69 108.08 11.13 -7.08
C GLN A 69 109.27 11.76 -7.82
N VAL A 70 109.00 12.21 -9.06
CA VAL A 70 110.00 12.78 -9.97
C VAL A 70 110.67 14.05 -9.41
N ASN A 71 109.92 14.85 -8.64
CA ASN A 71 110.40 16.07 -8.00
C ASN A 71 110.28 15.95 -6.49
N LEU A 72 111.06 15.05 -5.88
CA LEU A 72 111.08 14.91 -4.43
C LEU A 72 111.64 16.19 -3.80
N HIS A 73 110.81 16.89 -3.03
CA HIS A 73 111.23 18.10 -2.34
C HIS A 73 112.20 17.74 -1.22
N THR A 74 113.45 18.20 -1.35
CA THR A 74 114.49 17.96 -0.34
C THR A 74 115.08 19.26 0.17
N THR A 75 115.39 19.29 1.46
CA THR A 75 116.17 20.37 2.08
C THR A 75 117.48 19.81 2.58
N TRP A 76 118.48 20.68 2.72
CA TRP A 76 119.79 20.33 3.24
C TRP A 76 120.17 21.25 4.39
N ARG A 77 120.84 20.70 5.40
CA ARG A 77 121.41 21.40 6.54
C ARG A 77 122.88 21.02 6.69
N ASP A 78 123.68 21.96 7.18
CA ASP A 78 125.11 21.76 7.47
C ASP A 78 125.31 20.49 8.31
N GLY A 79 126.24 19.63 7.90
CA GLY A 79 126.52 18.36 8.58
C GLY A 79 125.77 17.14 8.04
N GLY A 80 125.45 17.10 6.75
CA GLY A 80 124.98 15.89 6.05
C GLY A 80 123.59 15.43 6.50
N SER A 81 122.69 16.36 6.76
CA SER A 81 121.31 16.09 7.16
C SER A 81 120.33 16.97 6.41
N GLY A 82 119.05 16.63 6.43
CA GLY A 82 118.03 17.39 5.72
C GLY A 82 116.64 16.81 5.90
N THR A 83 115.67 17.30 5.13
CA THR A 83 114.34 16.71 5.05
C THR A 83 114.02 16.25 3.63
N VAL A 84 113.21 15.21 3.50
CA VAL A 84 112.45 14.89 2.28
C VAL A 84 110.97 15.09 2.57
N LEU A 85 110.24 15.65 1.61
CA LEU A 85 108.80 15.87 1.70
C LEU A 85 108.12 15.03 0.61
N PRO A 86 107.77 13.77 0.91
CA PRO A 86 107.05 12.93 -0.03
C PRO A 86 105.57 13.35 -0.09
N GLU A 87 105.05 13.57 -1.29
CA GLU A 87 103.67 14.00 -1.54
C GLU A 87 102.84 12.91 -2.23
N VAL A 88 103.48 11.91 -2.85
CA VAL A 88 102.79 10.78 -3.52
C VAL A 88 102.60 9.64 -2.52
N ALA A 89 101.38 9.17 -2.30
CA ALA A 89 101.12 8.04 -1.43
C ALA A 89 101.50 6.72 -2.13
N ALA A 90 102.62 6.15 -1.70
CA ALA A 90 103.15 4.89 -2.19
C ALA A 90 104.27 4.42 -1.24
N LEU A 91 104.85 3.26 -1.52
CA LEU A 91 106.12 2.89 -0.92
C LEU A 91 107.26 3.53 -1.73
N HIS A 92 107.92 4.54 -1.17
CA HIS A 92 109.04 5.23 -1.81
C HIS A 92 110.34 4.48 -1.53
N LEU A 93 111.15 4.27 -2.56
CA LEU A 93 112.57 3.98 -2.50
C LEU A 93 113.34 5.28 -2.71
N VAL A 94 113.83 5.85 -1.61
CA VAL A 94 114.65 7.07 -1.66
C VAL A 94 116.11 6.66 -1.84
N THR A 95 116.70 6.99 -2.99
CA THR A 95 118.12 6.74 -3.28
C THR A 95 118.93 8.01 -3.01
N ALA A 96 119.87 7.93 -2.08
CA ALA A 96 120.91 8.94 -1.89
C ALA A 96 122.09 8.67 -2.80
N THR A 97 122.62 9.69 -3.46
CA THR A 97 123.87 9.65 -4.22
C THR A 97 124.82 10.73 -3.72
N ALA A 98 126.01 10.34 -3.26
CA ALA A 98 127.10 11.23 -2.90
C ALA A 98 128.24 11.11 -3.92
N VAL A 99 128.86 12.21 -4.31
CA VAL A 99 130.06 12.22 -5.16
C VAL A 99 131.27 12.63 -4.33
N TRP A 100 132.33 11.82 -4.38
CA TRP A 100 133.60 12.12 -3.72
C TRP A 100 134.76 11.81 -4.66
N GLY A 101 135.50 12.84 -5.07
CA GLY A 101 136.47 12.73 -6.16
C GLY A 101 135.77 12.37 -7.49
N GLU A 102 136.22 11.30 -8.14
CA GLU A 102 135.64 10.79 -9.41
C GLU A 102 134.64 9.63 -9.21
N HIS A 103 134.36 9.22 -7.96
CA HIS A 103 133.47 8.09 -7.66
C HIS A 103 132.14 8.56 -7.05
N SER A 104 131.06 7.85 -7.40
CA SER A 104 129.73 8.04 -6.82
C SER A 104 129.39 6.88 -5.88
N TYR A 105 128.81 7.21 -4.75
CA TYR A 105 128.35 6.26 -3.73
C TYR A 105 126.86 6.42 -3.56
N PHE A 106 126.15 5.30 -3.38
CA PHE A 106 124.70 5.32 -3.23
C PHE A 106 124.25 4.47 -2.04
N ASP A 107 123.12 4.86 -1.45
CA ASP A 107 122.39 4.07 -0.46
C ASP A 107 120.89 4.34 -0.58
N ASN A 108 120.06 3.45 -0.05
CA ASN A 108 118.60 3.49 -0.20
C ASN A 108 117.87 3.43 1.13
N ALA A 109 116.79 4.19 1.26
CA ALA A 109 115.85 4.09 2.37
C ALA A 109 114.41 3.92 1.85
N TRP A 110 113.62 3.08 2.54
CA TRP A 110 112.21 2.88 2.24
C TRP A 110 111.34 3.76 3.13
N ILE A 111 110.37 4.45 2.54
CA ILE A 111 109.37 5.25 3.27
C ILE A 111 107.98 4.90 2.74
N GLN A 112 107.12 4.31 3.58
CA GLN A 112 105.70 4.14 3.26
C GLN A 112 104.97 5.47 3.45
N VAL A 113 104.46 6.03 2.37
CA VAL A 113 103.72 7.29 2.39
C VAL A 113 102.23 6.95 2.26
N ASN A 114 101.46 7.24 3.31
CA ASN A 114 100.01 7.11 3.29
C ASN A 114 99.37 8.42 2.79
N PRO A 115 98.17 8.38 2.18
CA PRO A 115 97.44 9.59 1.84
C PRO A 115 97.21 10.49 3.07
N ASP A 116 97.18 11.80 2.87
CA ASP A 116 96.75 12.79 3.85
C ASP A 116 95.22 12.75 4.05
N VAL A 117 94.72 13.54 5.01
CA VAL A 117 93.26 13.69 5.20
C VAL A 117 92.58 14.08 3.90
N ALA A 118 91.35 13.58 3.71
CA ALA A 118 90.59 13.84 2.49
C ALA A 118 90.46 15.35 2.25
N ALA A 119 90.81 15.78 1.04
CA ALA A 119 90.56 17.13 0.57
C ALA A 119 89.37 17.19 -0.39
N LYS A 120 89.09 16.08 -1.07
CA LYS A 120 88.00 15.94 -2.02
C LYS A 120 87.36 14.55 -1.88
N VAL A 121 86.04 14.49 -1.91
CA VAL A 121 85.27 13.27 -2.15
C VAL A 121 84.34 13.55 -3.32
N ASP A 122 84.14 12.56 -4.18
CA ASP A 122 83.35 12.63 -5.41
C ASP A 122 82.41 11.41 -5.40
N LEU A 123 81.13 11.67 -5.18
CA LEU A 123 80.06 10.69 -5.22
C LEU A 123 79.32 10.88 -6.55
N ALA A 124 79.17 9.81 -7.32
CA ALA A 124 78.43 9.86 -8.58
C ALA A 124 77.32 8.80 -8.60
N LEU A 125 76.17 9.18 -9.16
CA LEU A 125 75.05 8.28 -9.43
C LEU A 125 74.95 7.98 -10.92
N SER A 126 74.58 6.74 -11.24
CA SER A 126 74.31 6.30 -12.61
C SER A 126 73.13 7.02 -13.29
N ALA A 127 72.17 7.51 -12.49
CA ALA A 127 71.08 8.37 -12.93
C ALA A 127 70.52 9.15 -11.73
N ILE A 128 69.76 10.20 -12.01
CA ILE A 128 69.11 11.04 -10.99
C ILE A 128 67.65 10.63 -10.70
N GLN A 129 67.13 9.61 -11.39
CA GLN A 129 65.76 9.10 -11.20
C GLN A 129 65.70 7.59 -11.41
N ALA A 130 64.92 6.88 -10.58
CA ALA A 130 64.56 5.47 -10.75
C ALA A 130 63.09 5.22 -10.34
N GLY A 131 62.50 4.13 -10.83
CA GLY A 131 61.21 3.65 -10.31
C GLY A 131 61.35 2.97 -8.95
N ALA A 132 60.26 2.89 -8.18
CA ALA A 132 60.22 2.17 -6.92
C ALA A 132 60.76 0.74 -7.09
N GLY A 133 61.65 0.32 -6.20
CA GLY A 133 62.33 -0.98 -6.25
C GLY A 133 63.45 -1.11 -7.30
N GLN A 134 63.58 -0.18 -8.24
CA GLN A 134 64.67 -0.19 -9.20
C GLN A 134 65.95 0.43 -8.60
N PRO A 135 67.07 -0.30 -8.50
CA PRO A 135 68.28 0.23 -7.92
C PRO A 135 69.03 1.15 -8.89
N LEU A 136 69.53 2.26 -8.37
CA LEU A 136 70.57 3.08 -8.99
C LEU A 136 71.93 2.55 -8.57
N THR A 137 72.90 2.58 -9.48
CA THR A 137 74.30 2.33 -9.14
C THR A 137 74.98 3.62 -8.68
N TRP A 138 75.79 3.57 -7.62
CA TRP A 138 76.61 4.67 -7.14
C TRP A 138 78.10 4.30 -7.13
N THR A 139 78.98 5.28 -7.35
CA THR A 139 80.43 5.15 -7.25
C THR A 139 80.98 6.27 -6.40
N VAL A 140 82.06 6.03 -5.66
CA VAL A 140 82.70 7.06 -4.85
C VAL A 140 84.21 6.95 -4.89
N ALA A 141 84.87 8.10 -5.01
CA ALA A 141 86.32 8.24 -4.90
C ALA A 141 86.65 9.39 -3.95
N ALA A 142 87.73 9.27 -3.21
CA ALA A 142 88.24 10.35 -2.37
C ALA A 142 89.74 10.53 -2.61
N GLU A 143 90.17 11.78 -2.59
CA GLU A 143 91.56 12.19 -2.81
C GLU A 143 92.00 13.15 -1.71
N ASP A 144 93.27 13.05 -1.31
CA ASP A 144 93.90 14.03 -0.44
C ASP A 144 94.30 15.30 -1.23
N ARG A 145 94.87 16.30 -0.54
CA ARG A 145 95.26 17.58 -1.18
C ARG A 145 96.40 17.45 -2.21
N PHE A 146 97.07 16.30 -2.28
CA PHE A 146 98.14 15.99 -3.22
C PHE A 146 97.65 15.09 -4.37
N GLY A 147 96.36 14.74 -4.40
CA GLY A 147 95.75 13.88 -5.43
C GLY A 147 95.93 12.39 -5.17
N ASN A 148 96.29 11.99 -3.95
CA ASN A 148 96.41 10.58 -3.60
C ASN A 148 95.05 9.98 -3.30
N ALA A 149 94.76 8.82 -3.89
CA ALA A 149 93.52 8.09 -3.64
C ALA A 149 93.46 7.59 -2.18
N ILE A 150 92.34 7.86 -1.51
CA ILE A 150 92.02 7.37 -0.17
C ILE A 150 91.25 6.06 -0.30
N SER A 151 91.54 5.11 0.60
CA SER A 151 90.88 3.80 0.61
C SER A 151 89.36 3.95 0.72
N ARG A 152 88.63 3.23 -0.13
CA ARG A 152 87.16 3.17 -0.11
C ARG A 152 86.61 2.79 1.26
N GLU A 153 87.30 1.94 2.03
CA GLU A 153 86.88 1.51 3.37
C GLU A 153 86.78 2.67 4.38
N ALA A 154 87.46 3.80 4.11
CA ALA A 154 87.39 5.01 4.94
C ALA A 154 86.17 5.90 4.62
N ILE A 155 85.44 5.62 3.54
CA ILE A 155 84.32 6.44 3.08
C ILE A 155 83.00 5.84 3.58
N THR A 156 82.22 6.61 4.32
CA THR A 156 80.86 6.22 4.72
C THR A 156 79.87 6.76 3.72
N VAL A 157 79.02 5.90 3.17
CA VAL A 157 77.92 6.31 2.27
C VAL A 157 76.61 6.03 2.98
N ALA A 158 75.78 7.06 3.10
CA ALA A 158 74.49 6.98 3.79
C ALA A 158 73.43 7.81 3.06
N ALA A 159 72.17 7.41 3.18
CA ALA A 159 71.04 8.17 2.69
C ALA A 159 70.43 9.03 3.80
N ASP A 160 69.66 10.04 3.41
CA ASP A 160 68.95 10.95 4.33
C ASP A 160 67.60 10.40 4.84
N SER A 161 67.13 9.26 4.34
CA SER A 161 65.89 8.60 4.78
C SER A 161 66.09 7.11 5.08
N THR A 162 65.30 6.58 6.02
CA THR A 162 65.19 5.15 6.32
C THR A 162 64.45 4.34 5.26
N ASP A 163 63.71 4.99 4.35
CA ASP A 163 63.03 4.33 3.24
C ASP A 163 64.01 3.90 2.13
N VAL A 164 65.23 4.45 2.18
CA VAL A 164 66.29 4.18 1.21
C VAL A 164 67.20 3.08 1.73
N VAL A 165 67.32 2.01 0.95
CA VAL A 165 68.28 0.95 1.17
C VAL A 165 69.57 1.28 0.41
N VAL A 166 70.65 1.53 1.15
CA VAL A 166 72.00 1.72 0.61
C VAL A 166 72.78 0.41 0.74
N ALA A 167 73.07 -0.22 -0.38
CA ALA A 167 73.95 -1.38 -0.49
C ALA A 167 75.13 -1.03 -1.41
N GLU A 168 76.22 -1.78 -1.39
CA GLU A 168 77.28 -1.58 -2.40
C GLU A 168 77.03 -2.48 -3.61
N PRO A 169 77.05 -1.95 -4.86
CA PRO A 169 77.16 -0.55 -5.29
C PRO A 169 75.79 0.09 -5.63
N ARG A 170 74.74 -0.20 -4.87
CA ARG A 170 73.34 0.09 -5.23
C ARG A 170 72.60 0.95 -4.19
N VAL A 171 71.76 1.86 -4.65
CA VAL A 171 70.81 2.57 -3.81
C VAL A 171 69.41 2.42 -4.39
N SER A 172 68.41 2.13 -3.55
CA SER A 172 67.02 1.92 -3.96
C SER A 172 66.05 2.32 -2.86
N SER A 173 64.81 2.68 -3.23
CA SER A 173 63.68 2.82 -2.30
C SER A 173 62.44 2.21 -2.94
N GLY A 174 61.53 1.68 -2.13
CA GLY A 174 60.18 1.31 -2.56
C GLY A 174 59.18 2.48 -2.47
N VAL A 175 59.59 3.59 -1.86
CA VAL A 175 58.75 4.76 -1.59
C VAL A 175 59.14 5.90 -2.55
N PRO A 176 58.20 6.49 -3.30
CA PRO A 176 58.44 7.66 -4.13
C PRO A 176 58.82 8.87 -3.29
N GLY A 177 59.81 9.63 -3.74
CA GLY A 177 60.34 10.75 -2.99
C GLY A 177 61.60 11.33 -3.62
N VAL A 178 62.07 12.44 -3.07
CA VAL A 178 63.39 12.98 -3.38
C VAL A 178 64.29 12.68 -2.18
N TYR A 179 65.38 11.98 -2.45
CA TYR A 179 66.34 11.53 -1.46
C TYR A 179 67.71 12.07 -1.76
N ARG A 180 68.58 12.04 -0.75
CA ARG A 180 69.98 12.43 -0.87
C ARG A 180 70.88 11.28 -0.42
N LEU A 181 71.87 10.97 -1.23
CA LEU A 181 72.95 10.07 -0.89
C LEU A 181 74.18 10.92 -0.59
N SER A 182 74.76 10.76 0.61
CA SER A 182 75.96 11.48 1.01
C SER A 182 77.10 10.51 1.22
N ALA A 183 78.25 10.82 0.63
CA ALA A 183 79.52 10.17 0.92
C ALA A 183 80.36 11.08 1.80
N THR A 184 80.79 10.59 2.95
CA THR A 184 81.58 11.35 3.91
C THR A 184 82.86 10.60 4.24
N VAL A 185 83.99 11.30 4.19
CA VAL A 185 85.29 10.84 4.67
C VAL A 185 85.99 12.01 5.37
N ASP A 186 86.50 11.76 6.57
CA ASP A 186 86.99 12.81 7.48
C ASP A 186 85.94 13.93 7.68
N ALA A 187 86.26 15.17 7.27
CA ALA A 187 85.39 16.34 7.36
C ALA A 187 84.86 16.81 5.99
N VAL A 188 85.10 16.04 4.93
CA VAL A 188 84.66 16.36 3.56
C VAL A 188 83.52 15.43 3.18
N ALA A 189 82.49 16.01 2.59
CA ALA A 189 81.32 15.28 2.13
C ALA A 189 80.93 15.74 0.73
N ASP A 190 80.39 14.80 -0.05
CA ASP A 190 79.75 15.06 -1.32
C ASP A 190 78.35 14.43 -1.30
N THR A 191 77.39 15.09 -1.92
CA THR A 191 75.98 14.71 -1.79
C THR A 191 75.26 14.81 -3.12
N GLU A 192 74.68 13.68 -3.51
CA GLU A 192 73.90 13.55 -4.74
C GLU A 192 72.42 13.40 -4.40
N ALA A 193 71.57 14.13 -5.13
CA ALA A 193 70.13 14.03 -5.00
C ALA A 193 69.55 13.12 -6.10
N PHE A 194 68.62 12.26 -5.73
CA PHE A 194 67.91 11.41 -6.68
C PHE A 194 66.42 11.32 -6.35
N ARG A 195 65.61 11.05 -7.37
CA ARG A 195 64.16 10.92 -7.25
C ARG A 195 63.73 9.49 -7.47
N ILE A 196 62.91 8.97 -6.58
CA ILE A 196 62.17 7.73 -6.77
C ILE A 196 60.76 8.11 -7.19
N VAL A 197 60.32 7.58 -8.33
CA VAL A 197 58.94 7.66 -8.81
C VAL A 197 58.25 6.31 -8.60
N ALA A 198 56.93 6.23 -8.76
CA ALA A 198 56.25 4.94 -8.76
C ALA A 198 56.88 4.00 -9.81
N GLY A 199 56.88 2.70 -9.52
CA GLY A 199 57.40 1.64 -10.38
C GLY A 199 56.58 1.41 -11.64
N LEU A 200 56.68 0.22 -12.22
CA LEU A 200 55.77 -0.18 -13.30
C LEU A 200 54.38 -0.51 -12.72
N PRO A 201 53.29 -0.33 -13.50
CA PRO A 201 51.96 -0.77 -13.08
C PRO A 201 51.97 -2.25 -12.72
N ALA A 202 51.35 -2.62 -11.60
CA ALA A 202 51.27 -3.99 -11.12
C ALA A 202 49.83 -4.47 -10.93
N TYR A 203 48.95 -3.62 -10.40
CA TYR A 203 47.53 -3.94 -10.21
C TYR A 203 46.65 -2.69 -10.18
N ILE A 204 45.33 -2.88 -10.31
CA ILE A 204 44.32 -1.83 -10.16
C ILE A 204 43.55 -2.10 -8.87
N ASP A 205 43.36 -1.06 -8.07
CA ASP A 205 42.50 -1.03 -6.90
C ASP A 205 41.19 -0.35 -7.31
N LEU A 206 40.13 -1.14 -7.52
CA LEU A 206 38.80 -0.68 -7.93
C LEU A 206 37.82 -0.82 -6.77
N SER A 207 37.16 0.26 -6.41
CA SER A 207 36.03 0.27 -5.49
C SER A 207 34.90 1.15 -6.01
N LEU A 208 33.67 0.84 -5.61
CA LEU A 208 32.48 1.66 -5.85
C LEU A 208 32.05 2.29 -4.51
N SER A 209 31.48 3.49 -4.54
CA SER A 209 30.96 4.15 -3.34
C SER A 209 29.74 3.45 -2.78
N ASP A 210 28.95 2.84 -3.66
CA ASP A 210 27.77 2.03 -3.35
C ASP A 210 27.60 0.91 -4.39
N THR A 211 26.96 -0.18 -3.97
CA THR A 211 26.58 -1.34 -4.81
C THR A 211 25.12 -1.75 -4.60
N ASP A 212 24.43 -1.11 -3.66
CA ASP A 212 23.01 -1.23 -3.40
C ASP A 212 22.35 -0.01 -4.06
N LEU A 213 21.80 -0.18 -5.25
CA LEU A 213 21.46 0.92 -6.16
C LEU A 213 20.16 0.63 -6.90
N GLU A 214 19.36 1.67 -7.08
CA GLU A 214 18.17 1.65 -7.91
C GLU A 214 18.42 2.24 -9.33
N ILE A 215 17.46 2.06 -10.24
CA ILE A 215 17.47 2.78 -11.51
C ILE A 215 17.54 4.29 -11.28
N TYR A 216 18.27 4.98 -12.16
CA TYR A 216 18.60 6.41 -12.08
C TYR A 216 19.56 6.81 -10.95
N GLU A 217 19.96 5.90 -10.08
CA GLU A 217 20.98 6.18 -9.08
C GLU A 217 22.40 6.14 -9.66
N THR A 218 23.32 6.75 -8.92
CA THR A 218 24.70 6.96 -9.37
C THR A 218 25.69 6.53 -8.30
N THR A 219 26.63 5.68 -8.69
CA THR A 219 27.79 5.30 -7.86
C THR A 219 29.07 5.96 -8.38
N ILE A 220 30.04 6.14 -7.50
CA ILE A 220 31.36 6.71 -7.82
C ILE A 220 32.40 5.58 -7.81
N ALA A 221 32.98 5.31 -8.98
CA ALA A 221 34.07 4.36 -9.14
C ALA A 221 35.44 5.00 -8.88
N THR A 222 36.19 4.44 -7.94
CA THR A 222 37.58 4.81 -7.67
C THR A 222 38.50 3.72 -8.20
N ALA A 223 39.23 4.00 -9.29
CA ALA A 223 40.15 3.06 -9.93
C ALA A 223 41.60 3.58 -9.88
N LEU A 224 42.39 3.07 -8.92
CA LEU A 224 43.77 3.51 -8.70
C LEU A 224 44.75 2.48 -9.24
N VAL A 225 45.59 2.87 -10.20
CA VAL A 225 46.66 2.01 -10.72
C VAL A 225 47.85 2.09 -9.77
N ARG A 226 48.30 0.92 -9.26
CA ARG A 226 49.38 0.82 -8.28
C ARG A 226 50.54 -0.03 -8.77
N ASP A 227 51.74 0.25 -8.27
CA ASP A 227 52.94 -0.57 -8.50
C ASP A 227 53.03 -1.71 -7.47
N ASP A 228 54.05 -2.57 -7.59
CA ASP A 228 54.30 -3.69 -6.66
C ASP A 228 54.55 -3.24 -5.20
N TYR A 229 54.76 -1.94 -4.96
CA TYR A 229 55.00 -1.34 -3.66
C TYR A 229 53.77 -0.56 -3.14
N GLY A 230 52.64 -0.60 -3.86
CA GLY A 230 51.39 0.04 -3.49
C GLY A 230 51.30 1.54 -3.81
N ASN A 231 52.30 2.09 -4.51
CA ASN A 231 52.32 3.51 -4.88
C ASN A 231 51.37 3.76 -6.04
N ILE A 232 50.65 4.90 -6.03
CA ILE A 232 49.73 5.29 -7.11
C ILE A 232 50.53 5.83 -8.29
N LEU A 233 50.33 5.26 -9.48
CA LEU A 233 50.93 5.75 -10.73
C LEU A 233 49.99 6.70 -11.47
N ASP A 234 48.74 6.28 -11.56
CA ASP A 234 47.75 6.83 -12.47
C ASP A 234 46.35 6.57 -11.92
N ASP A 235 45.44 7.49 -12.21
CA ASP A 235 43.99 7.39 -11.96
C ASP A 235 43.20 7.25 -13.27
N ARG A 236 43.87 7.14 -14.42
CA ARG A 236 43.27 7.05 -15.76
C ARG A 236 42.91 5.62 -16.20
N ALA A 237 42.59 4.73 -15.28
CA ALA A 237 41.99 3.45 -15.69
C ALA A 237 40.67 3.75 -16.44
N THR A 238 40.46 3.10 -17.58
CA THR A 238 39.20 3.23 -18.32
C THR A 238 38.14 2.37 -17.66
N LEU A 239 36.97 2.94 -17.40
CA LEU A 239 35.84 2.23 -16.85
C LEU A 239 34.95 1.71 -17.97
N GLU A 240 34.53 0.46 -17.84
CA GLU A 240 33.50 -0.17 -18.65
C GLU A 240 32.48 -0.83 -17.71
N VAL A 241 31.22 -0.85 -18.10
CA VAL A 241 30.17 -1.59 -17.39
C VAL A 241 29.56 -2.59 -18.35
N SER A 242 29.34 -3.80 -17.85
CA SER A 242 28.71 -4.89 -18.61
C SER A 242 27.58 -5.52 -17.81
N GLY A 243 26.64 -6.15 -18.53
CA GLY A 243 25.43 -6.72 -17.95
C GLY A 243 24.21 -5.78 -18.04
N GLY A 244 23.17 -6.13 -17.30
CA GLY A 244 21.89 -5.41 -17.23
C GLY A 244 21.13 -5.25 -18.55
N GLU A 245 19.98 -4.57 -18.48
CA GLU A 245 19.10 -4.32 -19.63
C GLU A 245 19.42 -3.04 -20.39
N ALA A 246 19.98 -2.05 -19.70
CA ALA A 246 20.31 -0.75 -20.25
C ALA A 246 21.79 -0.45 -20.07
N VAL A 247 22.39 0.21 -21.07
CA VAL A 247 23.80 0.62 -20.97
C VAL A 247 23.91 1.79 -19.98
N PRO A 248 24.68 1.66 -18.89
CA PRO A 248 24.86 2.75 -17.93
C PRO A 248 25.64 3.91 -18.56
N THR A 249 25.40 5.14 -18.08
CA THR A 249 26.20 6.30 -18.48
C THR A 249 27.39 6.46 -17.55
N ILE A 250 28.59 6.58 -18.12
CA ILE A 250 29.83 6.84 -17.40
C ILE A 250 30.27 8.29 -17.65
N ALA A 251 30.29 9.11 -16.60
CA ALA A 251 30.72 10.51 -16.64
C ALA A 251 31.91 10.71 -15.68
N GLY A 252 33.13 10.49 -16.18
CA GLY A 252 34.32 10.46 -15.34
C GLY A 252 34.31 9.23 -14.42
N HIS A 253 34.17 9.46 -13.12
CA HIS A 253 34.05 8.39 -12.12
C HIS A 253 32.59 8.06 -11.76
N ASN A 254 31.63 8.85 -12.23
CA ASN A 254 30.23 8.64 -11.91
C ASN A 254 29.63 7.65 -12.92
N ILE A 255 28.93 6.64 -12.41
CA ILE A 255 28.24 5.63 -13.20
C ILE A 255 26.75 5.71 -12.82
N THR A 256 25.90 6.06 -13.78
CA THR A 256 24.43 6.14 -13.60
C THR A 256 23.76 5.01 -14.35
N PHE A 257 22.87 4.29 -13.67
CA PHE A 257 22.15 3.12 -14.22
C PHE A 257 20.75 3.53 -14.69
N TYR A 258 20.25 2.92 -15.76
CA TYR A 258 18.96 3.28 -16.40
C TYR A 258 18.05 2.08 -16.65
N GLY A 259 18.43 0.92 -16.14
CA GLY A 259 17.71 -0.32 -16.31
C GLY A 259 18.25 -1.35 -15.33
N GLU A 260 17.49 -2.40 -15.15
CA GLU A 260 17.75 -3.40 -14.13
C GLU A 260 18.76 -4.47 -14.58
N GLY A 261 19.11 -5.32 -13.63
CA GLY A 261 19.83 -6.56 -13.82
C GLY A 261 21.21 -6.58 -13.19
N TRP A 262 21.95 -7.64 -13.49
CA TRP A 262 23.26 -7.88 -12.89
C TRP A 262 24.35 -7.11 -13.63
N TYR A 263 24.96 -6.14 -12.96
CA TYR A 263 26.02 -5.29 -13.50
C TYR A 263 27.40 -5.66 -12.95
N THR A 264 28.42 -5.57 -13.80
CA THR A 264 29.83 -5.63 -13.40
C THR A 264 30.57 -4.42 -13.95
N VAL A 265 31.20 -3.66 -13.06
CA VAL A 265 32.08 -2.54 -13.41
C VAL A 265 33.50 -3.06 -13.53
N THR A 266 34.15 -2.81 -14.66
CA THR A 266 35.54 -3.18 -14.92
C THR A 266 36.38 -1.94 -15.18
N ALA A 267 37.51 -1.84 -14.49
CA ALA A 267 38.56 -0.87 -14.74
C ALA A 267 39.70 -1.54 -15.51
N THR A 268 40.15 -0.93 -16.60
CA THR A 268 41.26 -1.42 -17.42
C THR A 268 42.35 -0.36 -17.58
N TYR A 269 43.60 -0.76 -17.39
CA TYR A 269 44.78 0.08 -17.63
C TYR A 269 45.89 -0.80 -18.23
N GLU A 270 46.26 -0.55 -19.48
CA GLU A 270 47.14 -1.44 -20.26
C GLU A 270 46.61 -2.89 -20.26
N ASP A 271 47.41 -3.85 -19.76
CA ASP A 271 47.02 -5.27 -19.64
C ASP A 271 46.42 -5.61 -18.26
N LEU A 272 46.25 -4.62 -17.37
CA LEU A 272 45.70 -4.81 -16.04
C LEU A 272 44.18 -4.58 -16.04
N THR A 273 43.48 -5.42 -15.30
CA THR A 273 42.02 -5.32 -15.11
C THR A 273 41.66 -5.54 -13.64
N ALA A 274 40.71 -4.77 -13.14
CA ALA A 274 40.02 -5.04 -11.88
C ALA A 274 38.51 -4.90 -12.11
N SER A 275 37.70 -5.68 -11.39
CA SER A 275 36.25 -5.64 -11.52
C SER A 275 35.56 -5.63 -10.15
N VAL A 276 34.44 -4.94 -10.05
CA VAL A 276 33.49 -5.01 -8.94
C VAL A 276 32.16 -5.48 -9.50
N GLY A 277 31.66 -6.59 -8.97
CA GLY A 277 30.42 -7.24 -9.40
C GLY A 277 30.53 -8.77 -9.57
N PRO A 278 29.45 -9.43 -10.00
CA PRO A 278 28.17 -8.81 -10.33
C PRO A 278 27.43 -8.31 -9.06
N PHE A 279 26.75 -7.17 -9.16
CA PHE A 279 25.77 -6.69 -8.18
C PHE A 279 24.43 -6.44 -8.91
N LEU A 280 23.34 -6.50 -8.17
CA LEU A 280 21.99 -6.37 -8.69
C LEU A 280 21.55 -4.91 -8.65
N ILE A 281 20.77 -4.51 -9.65
CA ILE A 281 19.94 -3.32 -9.63
C ILE A 281 18.56 -3.81 -9.99
N ASP A 282 17.63 -3.74 -9.06
CA ASP A 282 16.27 -4.23 -9.21
C ASP A 282 15.33 -3.23 -8.56
N SER A 283 14.54 -2.53 -9.39
CA SER A 283 13.69 -1.42 -8.92
C SER A 283 12.21 -1.71 -9.16
N THR A 284 11.89 -2.93 -9.61
CA THR A 284 10.54 -3.39 -9.88
C THR A 284 10.23 -4.57 -8.98
N GLY A 285 9.03 -4.58 -8.42
CA GLY A 285 8.54 -5.72 -7.67
C GLY A 285 8.19 -6.90 -8.58
N PRO A 286 7.88 -8.05 -7.96
CA PRO A 286 7.43 -9.22 -8.71
C PRO A 286 6.17 -8.95 -9.54
N ASP A 287 6.07 -9.57 -10.72
CA ASP A 287 4.86 -9.58 -11.53
C ASP A 287 3.84 -10.54 -10.90
N LEU A 288 2.75 -9.98 -10.39
CA LEU A 288 1.68 -10.69 -9.68
C LEU A 288 0.45 -10.82 -10.57
N VAL A 289 -0.01 -12.05 -10.76
CA VAL A 289 -1.24 -12.34 -11.51
C VAL A 289 -2.15 -13.22 -10.67
N ILE A 290 -3.30 -12.68 -10.28
CA ILE A 290 -4.37 -13.46 -9.63
C ILE A 290 -5.35 -13.96 -10.69
N VAL A 291 -5.60 -15.26 -10.68
CA VAL A 291 -6.48 -15.96 -11.63
C VAL A 291 -7.87 -16.13 -11.04
N GLU A 292 -7.96 -16.66 -9.82
CA GLU A 292 -9.22 -16.80 -9.07
C GLU A 292 -9.00 -16.25 -7.63
N PRO A 293 -9.93 -15.49 -7.06
CA PRO A 293 -11.16 -14.97 -7.70
C PRO A 293 -10.84 -13.94 -8.80
N GLU A 294 -11.70 -13.83 -9.81
CA GLU A 294 -11.64 -12.71 -10.77
C GLU A 294 -12.01 -11.38 -10.05
N ARG A 295 -11.80 -10.23 -10.71
CA ARG A 295 -12.30 -8.95 -10.14
C ARG A 295 -13.82 -8.91 -10.23
N GLY A 296 -14.46 -8.49 -9.15
CA GLY A 296 -15.90 -8.48 -9.02
C GLY A 296 -16.54 -9.87 -9.08
N ASP A 297 -15.87 -10.86 -8.49
CA ASP A 297 -16.36 -12.24 -8.46
C ASP A 297 -17.52 -12.42 -7.48
N TRP A 298 -18.35 -13.43 -7.74
CA TRP A 298 -19.52 -13.76 -6.94
C TRP A 298 -19.38 -15.18 -6.40
N GLU A 299 -19.57 -15.37 -5.09
CA GLU A 299 -19.54 -16.70 -4.50
C GLU A 299 -20.76 -17.04 -3.66
N VAL A 300 -21.08 -18.34 -3.65
CA VAL A 300 -22.18 -18.91 -2.85
C VAL A 300 -21.68 -19.83 -1.74
N ASN A 301 -20.37 -20.07 -1.72
CA ASN A 301 -19.72 -20.91 -0.74
C ASN A 301 -18.90 -20.02 0.19
N PRO A 302 -19.02 -20.19 1.53
CA PRO A 302 -18.30 -19.37 2.50
C PRO A 302 -16.78 -19.65 2.52
N SER A 303 -16.26 -20.37 1.53
CA SER A 303 -14.84 -20.60 1.33
C SER A 303 -14.57 -20.92 -0.13
N ALA A 304 -13.54 -20.33 -0.72
CA ALA A 304 -13.10 -20.62 -2.08
C ALA A 304 -11.58 -20.78 -2.18
N LEU A 305 -11.12 -21.37 -3.27
CA LEU A 305 -9.69 -21.49 -3.54
C LEU A 305 -9.23 -20.28 -4.36
N MET A 306 -8.34 -19.49 -3.77
CA MET A 306 -7.57 -18.49 -4.49
C MET A 306 -6.44 -19.15 -5.26
N THR A 307 -6.25 -18.77 -6.51
CA THR A 307 -5.13 -19.22 -7.34
C THR A 307 -4.49 -18.06 -8.08
N GLY A 308 -3.17 -18.11 -8.20
CA GLY A 308 -2.40 -17.08 -8.89
C GLY A 308 -1.01 -17.57 -9.28
N SER A 309 -0.29 -16.69 -9.95
CA SER A 309 1.13 -16.86 -10.25
C SER A 309 1.88 -15.59 -9.92
N VAL A 310 3.10 -15.76 -9.46
CA VAL A 310 4.03 -14.67 -9.23
C VAL A 310 5.37 -15.01 -9.84
N THR A 311 5.94 -14.04 -10.56
CA THR A 311 7.26 -14.20 -11.17
C THR A 311 8.09 -12.97 -10.93
N ASP A 312 9.33 -13.19 -10.51
CA ASP A 312 10.33 -12.14 -10.45
C ASP A 312 11.45 -12.43 -11.44
N LYS A 313 11.94 -11.38 -12.10
CA LYS A 313 12.92 -11.48 -13.18
C LYS A 313 14.36 -11.44 -12.67
N TRP A 314 14.63 -10.73 -11.59
CA TRP A 314 15.98 -10.31 -11.20
C TRP A 314 16.35 -10.76 -9.80
N SER A 315 15.48 -10.49 -8.85
CA SER A 315 15.53 -10.96 -7.49
C SER A 315 14.70 -12.26 -7.35
N ALA A 316 14.70 -12.85 -6.16
CA ALA A 316 13.83 -13.99 -5.89
C ALA A 316 12.60 -13.48 -5.15
N ILE A 317 11.50 -14.23 -5.18
CA ILE A 317 10.34 -13.94 -4.33
C ILE A 317 10.77 -14.06 -2.86
N GLY A 318 10.65 -12.96 -2.11
CA GLY A 318 10.94 -12.91 -0.68
C GLY A 318 9.77 -13.40 0.14
N THR A 319 8.60 -12.77 -0.03
CA THR A 319 7.36 -13.08 0.69
C THR A 319 6.15 -12.90 -0.22
N LEU A 320 5.14 -13.76 -0.06
CA LEU A 320 3.79 -13.56 -0.60
C LEU A 320 2.79 -13.76 0.52
N THR A 321 1.89 -12.79 0.71
CA THR A 321 0.83 -12.81 1.71
C THR A 321 -0.53 -12.64 1.05
N VAL A 322 -1.53 -13.33 1.59
CA VAL A 322 -2.94 -13.17 1.22
C VAL A 322 -3.70 -12.88 2.50
N ASN A 323 -4.36 -11.72 2.60
CA ASN A 323 -5.00 -11.22 3.82
C ASN A 323 -4.06 -11.28 5.05
N GLY A 324 -2.78 -10.98 4.84
CA GLY A 324 -1.72 -11.05 5.85
C GLY A 324 -1.15 -12.45 6.14
N ASP A 325 -1.77 -13.53 5.64
CA ASP A 325 -1.28 -14.90 5.82
C ASP A 325 -0.20 -15.24 4.79
N VAL A 326 0.95 -15.75 5.24
CA VAL A 326 2.06 -16.13 4.36
C VAL A 326 1.71 -17.37 3.54
N VAL A 327 1.74 -17.24 2.21
CA VAL A 327 1.41 -18.31 1.27
C VAL A 327 2.67 -18.81 0.56
N PRO A 328 2.91 -20.13 0.52
CA PRO A 328 4.06 -20.68 -0.18
C PRO A 328 3.89 -20.58 -1.71
N VAL A 329 4.93 -20.13 -2.38
CA VAL A 329 5.03 -20.11 -3.86
C VAL A 329 5.72 -21.37 -4.35
N ASN A 330 5.12 -22.05 -5.33
CA ASN A 330 5.68 -23.23 -5.96
C ASN A 330 6.87 -22.87 -6.86
N GLY A 331 7.70 -23.87 -7.21
CA GLY A 331 8.88 -23.65 -8.04
C GLY A 331 8.60 -23.19 -9.49
N ASP A 332 7.33 -23.22 -9.93
CA ASP A 332 6.87 -22.69 -11.20
C ASP A 332 6.20 -21.31 -11.09
N GLY A 333 6.24 -20.68 -9.90
CA GLY A 333 5.62 -19.39 -9.61
C GLY A 333 4.15 -19.47 -9.21
N SER A 334 3.50 -20.63 -9.32
CA SER A 334 2.10 -20.77 -8.92
C SER A 334 1.93 -20.76 -7.40
N PHE A 335 0.81 -20.26 -6.91
CA PHE A 335 0.41 -20.38 -5.52
C PHE A 335 -1.10 -20.63 -5.39
N THR A 336 -1.50 -21.18 -4.25
CA THR A 336 -2.90 -21.44 -3.92
C THR A 336 -3.14 -21.15 -2.45
N HIS A 337 -4.26 -20.52 -2.12
CA HIS A 337 -4.67 -20.22 -0.76
C HIS A 337 -6.17 -20.44 -0.61
N THR A 338 -6.63 -20.91 0.55
CA THR A 338 -8.08 -21.04 0.80
C THR A 338 -8.55 -19.78 1.49
N LEU A 339 -9.47 -19.07 0.86
CA LEU A 339 -10.14 -17.91 1.43
C LEU A 339 -11.38 -18.38 2.16
N ASP A 340 -11.65 -17.78 3.31
CA ASP A 340 -12.94 -17.88 4.00
C ASP A 340 -13.67 -16.55 3.77
N TYR A 341 -14.95 -16.63 3.40
CA TYR A 341 -15.78 -15.47 3.12
C TYR A 341 -16.87 -15.30 4.17
N GLU A 342 -17.14 -14.03 4.49
CA GLU A 342 -18.28 -13.59 5.28
C GLU A 342 -19.44 -13.17 4.36
N PHE A 343 -20.66 -13.12 4.89
CA PHE A 343 -21.82 -12.65 4.12
C PHE A 343 -21.63 -11.17 3.75
N GLY A 344 -21.76 -10.85 2.47
CA GLY A 344 -21.53 -9.51 1.94
C GLY A 344 -20.24 -9.40 1.14
N LEU A 345 -19.68 -8.19 1.10
CA LEU A 345 -18.46 -7.92 0.38
C LEU A 345 -17.23 -8.38 1.17
N ASN A 346 -16.34 -9.11 0.51
CA ASN A 346 -15.08 -9.58 1.07
C ASN A 346 -13.92 -8.94 0.31
N LEU A 347 -12.97 -8.38 1.04
CA LEU A 347 -11.73 -7.86 0.49
C LEU A 347 -10.66 -8.95 0.50
N VAL A 348 -10.05 -9.19 -0.66
CA VAL A 348 -8.92 -10.09 -0.82
C VAL A 348 -7.70 -9.26 -1.18
N GLU A 349 -6.81 -9.08 -0.22
CA GLU A 349 -5.54 -8.36 -0.40
C GLU A 349 -4.41 -9.36 -0.60
N THR A 350 -3.69 -9.23 -1.71
CA THR A 350 -2.48 -10.01 -1.98
C THR A 350 -1.31 -9.07 -2.07
N GLU A 351 -0.28 -9.31 -1.27
CA GLU A 351 0.97 -8.57 -1.34
C GLU A 351 2.11 -9.53 -1.64
N VAL A 352 3.01 -9.13 -2.53
CA VAL A 352 4.26 -9.83 -2.78
C VAL A 352 5.41 -8.84 -2.64
N ALA A 353 6.49 -9.29 -2.00
CA ALA A 353 7.77 -8.60 -2.03
C ALA A 353 8.87 -9.55 -2.50
N ASP A 354 9.82 -9.01 -3.24
CA ASP A 354 11.03 -9.72 -3.61
C ASP A 354 12.07 -9.74 -2.47
N THR A 355 13.28 -10.22 -2.77
CA THR A 355 14.38 -10.24 -1.80
C THR A 355 15.14 -8.91 -1.66
N ASP A 356 14.90 -7.95 -2.54
CA ASP A 356 15.50 -6.60 -2.53
C ASP A 356 14.61 -5.58 -1.79
N GLY A 357 13.34 -5.92 -1.56
CA GLY A 357 12.35 -5.10 -0.86
C GLY A 357 11.35 -4.42 -1.79
N ASN A 358 11.41 -4.66 -3.10
CA ASN A 358 10.38 -4.18 -4.03
C ASN A 358 9.15 -5.06 -3.91
N GLY A 359 7.97 -4.47 -4.10
CA GLY A 359 6.71 -5.21 -3.97
C GLY A 359 5.66 -4.83 -4.98
N ALA A 360 4.66 -5.70 -5.06
CA ALA A 360 3.42 -5.49 -5.80
C ALA A 360 2.25 -5.91 -4.91
N ASN A 361 1.11 -5.26 -5.10
CA ASN A 361 -0.15 -5.58 -4.45
C ASN A 361 -1.24 -5.84 -5.50
N ASP A 362 -2.27 -6.59 -5.14
CA ASP A 362 -3.53 -6.73 -5.87
C ASP A 362 -4.63 -6.84 -4.82
N THR A 363 -5.68 -6.05 -4.96
CA THR A 363 -6.84 -6.05 -4.08
C THR A 363 -8.08 -6.34 -4.91
N ARG A 364 -8.82 -7.37 -4.55
CA ARG A 364 -10.06 -7.76 -5.23
C ARG A 364 -11.21 -7.81 -4.27
N SER A 365 -12.39 -7.55 -4.77
CA SER A 365 -13.62 -7.75 -4.04
C SER A 365 -14.36 -8.98 -4.54
N VAL A 366 -14.84 -9.77 -3.57
CA VAL A 366 -15.71 -10.92 -3.81
C VAL A 366 -17.00 -10.70 -3.05
N LEU A 367 -18.13 -10.77 -3.74
CA LEU A 367 -19.45 -10.72 -3.10
C LEU A 367 -19.89 -12.15 -2.75
N ASP A 368 -19.95 -12.50 -1.47
CA ASP A 368 -20.36 -13.82 -1.00
C ASP A 368 -21.72 -13.80 -0.30
N GLY A 369 -22.54 -14.81 -0.57
CA GLY A 369 -23.80 -15.00 0.14
C GLY A 369 -24.81 -15.88 -0.58
N GLN A 370 -26.07 -15.76 -0.18
CA GLN A 370 -27.16 -16.24 -1.01
C GLN A 370 -27.66 -15.08 -1.88
N PHE A 371 -28.20 -15.41 -3.05
CA PHE A 371 -28.68 -14.41 -4.00
C PHE A 371 -30.11 -14.71 -4.42
N GLN A 372 -30.90 -13.65 -4.52
CA GLN A 372 -32.21 -13.69 -5.11
C GLN A 372 -32.09 -13.39 -6.62
N PRO A 373 -32.44 -14.34 -7.51
CA PRO A 373 -32.25 -14.15 -8.95
C PRO A 373 -33.01 -12.93 -9.48
N ASN A 374 -32.44 -12.25 -10.48
CA ASN A 374 -33.07 -11.10 -11.13
C ASN A 374 -34.52 -11.43 -11.58
N GLY A 375 -35.45 -10.52 -11.30
CA GLY A 375 -36.88 -10.68 -11.59
C GLY A 375 -37.64 -11.57 -10.60
N SER A 376 -37.03 -11.95 -9.47
CA SER A 376 -37.70 -12.73 -8.43
C SER A 376 -38.13 -11.83 -7.28
N GLN A 377 -39.36 -12.03 -6.80
CA GLN A 377 -39.91 -11.28 -5.66
C GLN A 377 -39.20 -11.65 -4.34
N ILE A 378 -39.00 -10.67 -3.48
CA ILE A 378 -38.55 -10.83 -2.10
C ILE A 378 -39.77 -10.79 -1.19
N GLY A 379 -40.07 -11.90 -0.53
CA GLY A 379 -41.20 -11.98 0.39
C GLY A 379 -40.99 -11.08 1.60
N ASN A 380 -41.99 -10.27 1.94
CA ASN A 380 -41.94 -9.34 3.08
C ASN A 380 -40.77 -8.33 3.01
N GLY A 381 -40.38 -7.92 1.80
CA GLY A 381 -39.35 -6.88 1.63
C GLY A 381 -39.75 -5.54 2.26
N ILE A 382 -41.04 -5.25 2.34
CA ILE A 382 -41.60 -4.15 3.14
C ILE A 382 -42.70 -4.74 4.02
N VAL A 383 -42.75 -4.36 5.30
CA VAL A 383 -43.79 -4.76 6.24
C VAL A 383 -44.43 -3.51 6.82
N ALA A 384 -45.71 -3.32 6.55
CA ALA A 384 -46.51 -2.30 7.21
C ALA A 384 -47.21 -2.92 8.42
N ARG A 385 -47.22 -2.21 9.55
CA ARG A 385 -47.91 -2.67 10.76
C ARG A 385 -48.77 -1.56 11.34
N ILE A 386 -49.99 -1.94 11.69
CA ILE A 386 -50.92 -1.11 12.46
C ILE A 386 -51.02 -1.75 13.84
N ASN A 387 -50.61 -1.01 14.87
CA ASN A 387 -50.79 -1.43 16.26
C ASN A 387 -52.14 -0.96 16.79
N GLU A 388 -52.50 -1.38 18.00
CA GLU A 388 -53.71 -0.93 18.71
C GLU A 388 -53.98 0.57 18.61
N ASP A 389 -53.00 1.41 18.99
CA ASP A 389 -53.17 2.87 18.95
C ASP A 389 -53.49 3.40 17.52
N GLY A 390 -53.08 2.64 16.50
CA GLY A 390 -53.43 2.91 15.10
C GLY A 390 -54.84 2.46 14.75
N PHE A 391 -55.32 1.33 15.28
CA PHE A 391 -56.71 0.90 15.16
C PHE A 391 -57.66 1.89 15.85
N ASP A 392 -57.35 2.39 17.04
CA ASP A 392 -58.12 3.48 17.71
C ASP A 392 -58.33 4.70 16.78
N THR A 393 -57.31 5.01 15.98
CA THR A 393 -57.37 6.12 15.01
C THR A 393 -58.25 5.77 13.81
N LEU A 394 -58.19 4.52 13.34
CA LEU A 394 -59.02 4.00 12.25
C LEU A 394 -60.48 3.85 12.65
N GLU A 395 -60.76 3.49 13.90
CA GLU A 395 -62.10 3.40 14.48
C GLU A 395 -62.81 4.74 14.40
N SER A 396 -62.14 5.81 14.87
CA SER A 396 -62.65 7.18 14.78
C SER A 396 -62.96 7.61 13.33
N LEU A 397 -62.20 7.12 12.35
CA LEU A 397 -62.46 7.37 10.93
C LEU A 397 -63.63 6.53 10.41
N GLY A 398 -63.67 5.25 10.79
CA GLY A 398 -64.72 4.30 10.42
C GLY A 398 -66.09 4.77 10.91
N GLU A 399 -66.18 5.27 12.14
CA GLU A 399 -67.39 5.91 12.67
C GLU A 399 -67.89 7.05 11.76
N GLY A 400 -67.00 7.92 11.30
CA GLY A 400 -67.35 9.01 10.40
C GLY A 400 -67.84 8.53 9.02
N LEU A 401 -67.25 7.46 8.47
CA LEU A 401 -67.68 6.88 7.19
C LEU A 401 -69.06 6.21 7.29
N ILE A 402 -69.35 5.60 8.44
CA ILE A 402 -70.64 4.95 8.69
C ILE A 402 -71.73 6.01 8.88
N ASP A 403 -71.44 7.09 9.61
CA ASP A 403 -72.35 8.24 9.76
C ASP A 403 -72.77 8.84 8.41
N ASP A 404 -71.89 8.77 7.40
CA ASP A 404 -72.15 9.25 6.03
C ASP A 404 -72.84 8.22 5.12
N THR A 405 -73.01 6.97 5.56
CA THR A 405 -73.59 5.89 4.75
C THR A 405 -75.12 5.98 4.69
N ASP A 406 -75.69 5.88 3.47
CA ASP A 406 -77.14 5.87 3.27
C ASP A 406 -77.74 4.49 3.60
N LEU A 407 -78.10 4.30 4.87
CA LEU A 407 -78.74 3.08 5.35
C LEU A 407 -80.06 2.74 4.65
N THR A 408 -80.75 3.71 4.02
CA THR A 408 -81.97 3.39 3.23
C THR A 408 -81.67 2.54 2.02
N ALA A 409 -80.46 2.67 1.46
CA ALA A 409 -80.06 1.94 0.26
C ALA A 409 -79.67 0.49 0.58
N LEU A 410 -79.27 0.21 1.82
CA LEU A 410 -78.76 -1.10 2.24
C LEU A 410 -79.86 -2.08 2.66
N VAL A 411 -81.00 -1.57 3.14
CA VAL A 411 -82.08 -2.45 3.59
C VAL A 411 -83.09 -2.69 2.46
N PRO A 412 -83.31 -3.95 2.04
CA PRO A 412 -84.26 -4.27 0.96
C PRO A 412 -85.68 -3.88 1.37
N ASN A 413 -86.43 -3.29 0.44
CA ASN A 413 -87.80 -2.83 0.68
C ASN A 413 -88.76 -3.45 -0.36
N PRO A 414 -89.77 -4.26 0.03
CA PRO A 414 -90.19 -4.60 1.41
C PRO A 414 -89.20 -5.50 2.16
N VAL A 415 -89.04 -5.27 3.46
CA VAL A 415 -88.17 -6.05 4.37
C VAL A 415 -88.76 -7.41 4.72
N VAL A 416 -90.10 -7.51 4.76
CA VAL A 416 -90.81 -8.79 4.94
C VAL A 416 -91.84 -8.89 3.84
N SER A 417 -91.90 -10.02 3.14
CA SER A 417 -93.01 -10.34 2.24
C SER A 417 -93.39 -11.80 2.47
N THR A 418 -94.54 -12.03 3.11
CA THR A 418 -95.01 -13.37 3.45
C THR A 418 -96.49 -13.52 3.12
N SER A 419 -96.88 -14.72 2.69
CA SER A 419 -98.30 -15.05 2.50
C SER A 419 -98.55 -16.53 2.79
N SER A 420 -99.73 -16.82 3.32
CA SER A 420 -100.24 -18.18 3.46
C SER A 420 -101.51 -18.32 2.66
N GLU A 421 -101.47 -19.23 1.70
CA GLU A 421 -102.57 -19.47 0.80
C GLU A 421 -102.92 -20.96 0.79
N SER A 422 -104.21 -21.29 0.82
CA SER A 422 -104.69 -22.64 0.58
C SER A 422 -105.49 -22.68 -0.70
N CYS A 423 -104.97 -23.41 -1.69
CA CYS A 423 -105.64 -23.65 -2.94
C CYS A 423 -106.49 -24.92 -2.86
N ILE A 424 -107.72 -24.83 -3.34
CA ILE A 424 -108.64 -25.95 -3.50
C ILE A 424 -108.92 -26.10 -4.99
N ASP A 425 -108.50 -27.24 -5.55
CA ASP A 425 -108.81 -27.61 -6.92
C ASP A 425 -110.30 -27.96 -7.05
N LEU A 426 -111.06 -27.09 -7.72
CA LEU A 426 -112.39 -27.43 -8.20
C LEU A 426 -112.28 -27.91 -9.65
N ILE A 427 -113.24 -28.74 -10.07
CA ILE A 427 -113.21 -29.58 -11.30
C ILE A 427 -112.85 -28.82 -12.61
N PHE A 428 -112.85 -27.48 -12.62
CA PHE A 428 -112.32 -26.66 -13.72
C PHE A 428 -111.58 -25.37 -13.33
N THR A 429 -111.33 -25.08 -12.04
CA THR A 429 -110.66 -23.86 -11.55
C THR A 429 -110.03 -24.09 -10.18
N GLU A 430 -108.77 -23.70 -10.02
CA GLU A 430 -108.13 -23.61 -8.71
C GLU A 430 -108.65 -22.34 -8.01
N VAL A 431 -109.20 -22.49 -6.80
CA VAL A 431 -109.60 -21.36 -5.96
C VAL A 431 -108.66 -21.32 -4.78
N CYS A 432 -107.84 -20.28 -4.73
CA CYS A 432 -106.93 -20.06 -3.63
C CYS A 432 -107.52 -19.07 -2.62
N ILE A 433 -107.39 -19.40 -1.34
CA ILE A 433 -107.80 -18.56 -0.22
C ILE A 433 -106.53 -18.12 0.48
N THR A 434 -106.18 -16.85 0.31
CA THR A 434 -105.14 -16.19 1.11
C THR A 434 -105.65 -16.04 2.54
N TRP A 435 -105.12 -16.86 3.43
CA TRP A 435 -105.39 -16.77 4.87
C TRP A 435 -104.79 -15.51 5.43
N TYR A 436 -103.54 -15.23 5.06
CA TYR A 436 -102.91 -13.94 5.27
C TYR A 436 -101.88 -13.60 4.19
N SER A 437 -101.64 -12.31 3.95
CA SER A 437 -100.45 -11.75 3.30
C SER A 437 -99.98 -10.54 4.09
N LEU A 438 -98.68 -10.32 4.15
CA LEU A 438 -98.04 -9.20 4.84
C LEU A 438 -96.77 -8.81 4.06
N ASP A 439 -96.75 -7.58 3.57
CA ASP A 439 -95.59 -6.89 3.05
C ASP A 439 -95.24 -5.75 4.02
N LEU A 440 -94.08 -5.81 4.66
CA LEU A 440 -93.57 -4.78 5.56
C LEU A 440 -92.53 -3.96 4.81
N TYR A 441 -92.77 -2.66 4.73
CA TYR A 441 -91.88 -1.65 4.18
C TYR A 441 -91.28 -0.83 5.30
N ILE A 442 -90.06 -0.36 5.11
CA ILE A 442 -89.40 0.57 6.05
C ILE A 442 -88.98 1.85 5.33
N TRP A 443 -88.97 2.95 6.07
CA TRP A 443 -88.69 4.28 5.56
C TRP A 443 -87.94 5.09 6.62
N ASN A 444 -87.24 6.14 6.20
CA ASN A 444 -86.58 7.10 7.08
C ASN A 444 -85.73 6.47 8.22
N PRO A 445 -84.82 5.52 7.95
CA PRO A 445 -83.86 5.08 8.93
C PRO A 445 -83.03 6.28 9.39
N SER A 446 -82.94 6.43 10.69
CA SER A 446 -82.11 7.39 11.40
C SER A 446 -81.32 6.62 12.42
N ILE A 447 -80.01 6.74 12.35
CA ILE A 447 -79.09 6.26 13.38
C ILE A 447 -78.63 7.44 14.23
N GLY A 448 -78.38 7.16 15.51
CA GLY A 448 -77.64 8.08 16.37
C GLY A 448 -76.14 7.98 16.10
N ALA A 449 -75.32 8.22 17.12
CA ALA A 449 -73.89 8.01 17.01
C ALA A 449 -73.57 6.52 16.82
N THR A 450 -72.55 6.23 16.03
CA THR A 450 -71.95 4.90 15.94
C THR A 450 -70.70 4.80 16.81
N ASN A 451 -70.42 3.60 17.32
CA ASN A 451 -69.16 3.26 17.95
C ASN A 451 -68.56 2.07 17.19
N LEU A 452 -67.32 2.17 16.78
CA LEU A 452 -66.58 1.08 16.13
C LEU A 452 -65.37 0.76 17.00
N GLU A 453 -65.24 -0.49 17.41
CA GLU A 453 -64.07 -1.02 18.12
C GLU A 453 -63.45 -2.13 17.26
N ILE A 454 -62.13 -2.15 17.10
CA ILE A 454 -61.36 -3.12 16.34
C ILE A 454 -60.14 -3.55 17.17
N ASP A 455 -60.29 -4.65 17.90
CA ASP A 455 -59.24 -5.18 18.77
C ASP A 455 -58.50 -6.36 18.08
N PRO A 456 -57.18 -6.30 17.85
CA PRO A 456 -56.38 -7.41 17.38
C PRO A 456 -56.24 -8.48 18.47
N THR A 457 -56.30 -9.75 18.05
CA THR A 457 -56.23 -10.88 18.98
C THR A 457 -55.10 -11.84 18.66
N ALA A 458 -54.55 -12.48 19.71
CA ALA A 458 -53.62 -13.61 19.56
C ALA A 458 -54.22 -14.81 18.78
N GLY A 459 -55.52 -14.80 18.51
CA GLY A 459 -56.21 -15.79 17.69
C GLY A 459 -55.96 -15.64 16.18
N GLY A 460 -55.34 -14.54 15.75
CA GLY A 460 -55.09 -14.26 14.33
C GLY A 460 -56.26 -13.58 13.61
N TYR A 461 -57.15 -12.90 14.36
CA TYR A 461 -58.28 -12.14 13.84
C TYR A 461 -58.43 -10.82 14.61
N LEU A 462 -59.12 -9.85 14.02
CA LEU A 462 -59.55 -8.62 14.66
C LEU A 462 -60.97 -8.86 15.24
N ASP A 463 -61.13 -8.72 16.54
CA ASP A 463 -62.43 -8.72 17.23
C ASP A 463 -63.06 -7.34 17.03
N THR A 464 -64.12 -7.27 16.23
CA THR A 464 -64.73 -6.02 15.81
C THR A 464 -66.11 -5.88 16.42
N THR A 465 -66.33 -4.81 17.17
CA THR A 465 -67.64 -4.44 17.70
C THR A 465 -68.15 -3.20 17.00
N PHE A 466 -69.24 -3.35 16.25
CA PHE A 466 -69.95 -2.23 15.64
C PHE A 466 -71.26 -1.98 16.36
N GLN A 467 -71.41 -0.79 16.96
CA GLN A 467 -72.60 -0.41 17.70
C GLN A 467 -73.25 0.82 17.07
N VAL A 468 -74.55 0.70 16.81
CA VAL A 468 -75.41 1.79 16.35
C VAL A 468 -76.28 2.23 17.51
N LEU A 469 -76.13 3.47 17.98
CA LEU A 469 -76.92 3.99 19.10
C LEU A 469 -78.22 4.62 18.64
N ASN A 470 -79.29 4.40 19.40
CA ASN A 470 -80.64 4.93 19.16
C ASN A 470 -81.15 4.78 17.71
N PRO A 471 -81.00 3.61 17.05
CA PRO A 471 -81.53 3.43 15.72
C PRO A 471 -83.05 3.57 15.76
N SER A 472 -83.59 4.30 14.79
CA SER A 472 -85.02 4.48 14.61
C SER A 472 -85.38 4.47 13.13
N LEU A 473 -86.50 3.88 12.78
CA LEU A 473 -87.02 3.89 11.42
C LEU A 473 -88.54 3.88 11.44
N ASP A 474 -89.16 4.42 10.39
CA ASP A 474 -90.60 4.33 10.18
C ASP A 474 -90.90 3.04 9.41
N TRP A 475 -92.04 2.41 9.67
CA TRP A 475 -92.48 1.24 8.92
C TRP A 475 -93.92 1.43 8.43
N GLU A 476 -94.22 0.78 7.30
CA GLU A 476 -95.55 0.69 6.71
C GLU A 476 -95.78 -0.77 6.31
N ALA A 477 -96.86 -1.39 6.76
CA ALA A 477 -97.20 -2.76 6.37
C ALA A 477 -98.52 -2.79 5.63
N ASP A 478 -98.52 -3.45 4.48
CA ASP A 478 -99.70 -3.77 3.70
C ASP A 478 -99.97 -5.27 3.75
N GLY A 479 -101.22 -5.66 3.86
CA GLY A 479 -101.56 -7.07 3.99
C GLY A 479 -103.01 -7.40 3.69
N THR A 480 -103.33 -8.67 3.78
CA THR A 480 -104.70 -9.16 3.71
C THR A 480 -104.87 -10.28 4.71
N VAL A 481 -105.95 -10.33 5.48
CA VAL A 481 -106.31 -11.49 6.31
C VAL A 481 -107.72 -11.94 5.95
N ILE A 482 -107.86 -13.18 5.47
CA ILE A 482 -109.16 -13.76 5.03
C ILE A 482 -109.91 -12.80 4.08
N GLY A 483 -109.20 -12.22 3.11
CA GLY A 483 -109.76 -11.31 2.11
C GLY A 483 -110.08 -9.88 2.60
N ILE A 484 -109.73 -9.52 3.83
CA ILE A 484 -109.82 -8.14 4.35
C ILE A 484 -108.44 -7.50 4.23
N GLY A 485 -108.35 -6.42 3.44
CA GLY A 485 -107.13 -5.63 3.34
C GLY A 485 -106.78 -4.97 4.67
N LEU A 486 -105.49 -4.97 4.98
CA LEU A 486 -104.89 -4.40 6.18
C LEU A 486 -103.82 -3.42 5.73
N SER A 487 -103.75 -2.27 6.37
CA SER A 487 -102.64 -1.33 6.25
C SER A 487 -102.34 -0.81 7.65
N ALA A 488 -101.08 -0.74 8.04
CA ALA A 488 -100.64 -0.17 9.30
C ALA A 488 -99.31 0.55 9.11
N ASP A 489 -99.05 1.54 9.95
CA ASP A 489 -97.78 2.24 10.00
C ASP A 489 -97.37 2.44 11.46
N GLY A 490 -96.09 2.70 11.68
CA GLY A 490 -95.54 2.95 13.00
C GLY A 490 -94.05 3.23 12.95
N SER A 491 -93.41 3.15 14.12
CA SER A 491 -91.97 3.31 14.24
C SER A 491 -91.33 2.10 14.92
N ILE A 492 -90.11 1.81 14.49
CA ILE A 492 -89.22 0.87 15.16
C ILE A 492 -88.12 1.69 15.81
N TYR A 493 -87.77 1.37 17.04
CA TYR A 493 -86.59 1.94 17.69
C TYR A 493 -85.95 0.96 18.68
N ALA A 494 -84.66 1.11 18.89
CA ALA A 494 -83.90 0.40 19.93
C ALA A 494 -82.98 1.39 20.66
N ASP A 495 -82.49 1.03 21.84
CA ASP A 495 -81.46 1.82 22.51
C ASP A 495 -80.12 1.67 21.78
N ASP A 496 -79.80 0.46 21.34
CA ASP A 496 -78.67 0.16 20.46
C ASP A 496 -78.89 -1.14 19.68
N ILE A 497 -78.20 -1.25 18.54
CA ILE A 497 -77.96 -2.51 17.83
C ILE A 497 -76.45 -2.71 17.81
N THR A 498 -75.99 -3.84 18.31
CA THR A 498 -74.56 -4.19 18.42
C THR A 498 -74.28 -5.43 17.60
N ALA A 499 -73.35 -5.33 16.66
CA ALA A 499 -72.83 -6.45 15.88
C ALA A 499 -71.39 -6.74 16.32
N ASN A 500 -71.17 -7.91 16.91
CA ASN A 500 -69.84 -8.43 17.20
C ASN A 500 -69.43 -9.35 16.05
N MET A 501 -68.22 -9.19 15.53
CA MET A 501 -67.73 -9.98 14.42
C MET A 501 -66.22 -10.21 14.49
N ASP A 502 -65.80 -11.42 14.13
CA ASP A 502 -64.38 -11.71 13.94
C ASP A 502 -63.97 -11.41 12.50
N LEU A 503 -62.96 -10.56 12.28
CA LEU A 503 -62.40 -10.29 10.95
C LEU A 503 -61.07 -11.02 10.77
N TYR A 504 -61.01 -11.95 9.82
CA TYR A 504 -59.81 -12.74 9.49
C TYR A 504 -59.17 -12.21 8.21
N PRO A 505 -58.09 -11.43 8.29
CA PRO A 505 -57.38 -10.99 7.11
C PRO A 505 -56.62 -12.15 6.48
N TYR A 506 -56.55 -12.17 5.15
CA TYR A 506 -55.78 -13.16 4.41
C TYR A 506 -55.18 -12.56 3.14
N VAL A 507 -54.09 -13.12 2.65
CA VAL A 507 -53.53 -12.77 1.34
C VAL A 507 -53.78 -13.91 0.37
N ALA A 508 -54.36 -13.59 -0.79
CA ALA A 508 -54.57 -14.54 -1.88
C ALA A 508 -54.24 -13.88 -3.22
N SER A 509 -53.32 -14.49 -3.97
CA SER A 509 -52.94 -14.02 -5.32
C SER A 509 -52.51 -12.55 -5.39
N GLY A 510 -51.69 -12.09 -4.44
CA GLY A 510 -51.19 -10.71 -4.41
C GLY A 510 -52.21 -9.69 -3.91
N THR A 511 -53.38 -10.13 -3.40
CA THR A 511 -54.43 -9.23 -2.90
C THR A 511 -54.69 -9.51 -1.43
N LEU A 512 -54.82 -8.45 -0.62
CA LEU A 512 -55.32 -8.52 0.74
C LEU A 512 -56.84 -8.70 0.70
N GLY A 513 -57.35 -9.67 1.43
CA GLY A 513 -58.78 -9.91 1.60
C GLY A 513 -59.15 -9.99 3.07
N MET A 514 -60.44 -9.89 3.34
CA MET A 514 -61.01 -10.09 4.67
C MET A 514 -62.10 -11.14 4.60
N SER A 515 -62.11 -12.06 5.54
CA SER A 515 -63.26 -12.95 5.75
C SER A 515 -63.88 -12.66 7.10
N VAL A 516 -65.21 -12.56 7.12
CA VAL A 516 -65.96 -12.36 8.35
C VAL A 516 -66.28 -13.73 8.95
N GLY A 517 -65.81 -13.96 10.17
CA GLY A 517 -66.12 -15.11 11.00
C GLY A 517 -67.34 -14.84 11.87
N ALA A 518 -67.40 -15.44 13.07
CA ALA A 518 -68.56 -15.41 13.97
C ALA A 518 -69.22 -14.03 14.05
N VAL A 519 -70.40 -13.87 13.42
CA VAL A 519 -71.21 -12.65 13.52
C VAL A 519 -72.32 -12.91 14.54
N ASP A 520 -72.41 -12.04 15.54
CA ASP A 520 -73.49 -12.03 16.52
C ASP A 520 -74.08 -10.63 16.59
N VAL A 521 -75.30 -10.47 16.06
CA VAL A 521 -76.03 -9.22 16.08
C VAL A 521 -77.09 -9.27 17.17
N THR A 522 -77.04 -8.30 18.07
CA THR A 522 -77.97 -8.17 19.19
C THR A 522 -78.57 -6.78 19.24
N SER A 523 -79.74 -6.66 19.85
CA SER A 523 -80.40 -5.38 20.06
C SER A 523 -80.81 -5.19 21.52
N THR A 524 -80.75 -3.96 22.01
CA THR A 524 -81.14 -3.62 23.39
C THR A 524 -82.42 -2.79 23.39
N ASN A 525 -83.39 -3.20 24.20
CA ASN A 525 -84.69 -2.50 24.36
C ASN A 525 -85.44 -2.28 23.04
N PHE A 526 -85.34 -3.26 22.13
CA PHE A 526 -86.05 -3.24 20.86
C PHE A 526 -87.55 -3.05 21.04
N THR A 527 -88.09 -2.03 20.39
CA THR A 527 -89.51 -1.72 20.41
C THR A 527 -90.04 -1.55 18.99
N PHE A 528 -91.06 -2.33 18.69
CA PHE A 528 -91.87 -2.20 17.48
C PHE A 528 -93.19 -1.51 17.86
N ASP A 529 -93.28 -0.20 17.66
CA ASP A 529 -94.48 0.58 17.99
C ASP A 529 -95.53 0.45 16.89
N TRP A 530 -96.75 0.05 17.27
CA TRP A 530 -97.86 -0.20 16.35
C TRP A 530 -99.23 -0.03 17.02
N ASP A 531 -100.27 0.04 16.19
CA ASP A 531 -101.65 0.12 16.68
C ASP A 531 -102.20 -1.23 17.19
N SER A 532 -102.85 -1.18 18.37
CA SER A 532 -103.29 -2.33 19.19
C SER A 532 -104.15 -3.40 18.50
N TRP A 533 -104.84 -3.09 17.41
CA TRP A 533 -105.76 -4.05 16.77
C TRP A 533 -105.03 -5.07 15.88
N LEU A 534 -103.87 -4.70 15.31
CA LEU A 534 -103.05 -5.62 14.52
C LEU A 534 -102.37 -6.67 15.43
N TYR A 535 -101.96 -6.27 16.65
CA TYR A 535 -101.48 -7.19 17.69
C TYR A 535 -102.51 -8.30 17.98
N ASP A 536 -103.78 -7.93 18.12
CA ASP A 536 -104.86 -8.89 18.39
C ASP A 536 -105.06 -9.85 17.20
N VAL A 537 -104.97 -9.35 15.96
CA VAL A 537 -105.14 -10.15 14.75
C VAL A 537 -103.94 -11.07 14.52
N MET A 538 -102.71 -10.59 14.68
CA MET A 538 -101.49 -11.39 14.49
C MET A 538 -101.27 -12.38 15.63
N GLY A 539 -101.52 -11.96 16.88
CA GLY A 539 -101.54 -12.83 18.05
C GLY A 539 -102.60 -13.93 17.93
N PHE A 540 -103.74 -13.67 17.28
CA PHE A 540 -104.73 -14.71 16.95
C PHE A 540 -104.16 -15.81 16.04
N PHE A 541 -103.24 -15.47 15.14
CA PHE A 541 -102.52 -16.45 14.31
C PHE A 541 -101.26 -17.01 14.98
N GLY A 542 -100.97 -16.61 16.23
CA GLY A 542 -99.80 -17.05 16.98
C GLY A 542 -98.48 -16.45 16.49
N LEU A 543 -98.54 -15.32 15.78
CA LEU A 543 -97.37 -14.61 15.27
C LEU A 543 -96.93 -13.56 16.29
N ASP A 544 -95.69 -13.69 16.78
CA ASP A 544 -95.02 -12.66 17.56
C ASP A 544 -94.22 -11.78 16.60
N LEU A 545 -94.86 -10.73 16.06
CA LEU A 545 -94.26 -9.92 15.01
C LEU A 545 -93.09 -9.09 15.54
N SER A 546 -93.07 -8.73 16.82
CA SER A 546 -91.93 -8.01 17.41
C SER A 546 -90.68 -8.87 17.35
N SER A 547 -90.75 -10.11 17.85
CA SER A 547 -89.65 -11.07 17.73
C SER A 547 -89.32 -11.44 16.28
N LEU A 548 -90.32 -11.49 15.40
CA LEU A 548 -90.11 -11.79 13.99
C LEU A 548 -89.36 -10.65 13.27
N VAL A 549 -89.79 -9.41 13.47
CA VAL A 549 -89.16 -8.23 12.84
C VAL A 549 -87.78 -7.98 13.42
N GLU A 550 -87.61 -8.13 14.74
CA GLU A 550 -86.30 -8.10 15.38
C GLU A 550 -85.37 -9.15 14.76
N GLY A 551 -85.82 -10.40 14.66
CA GLY A 551 -85.07 -11.48 14.01
C GLY A 551 -84.74 -11.19 12.55
N PHE A 552 -85.69 -10.66 11.77
CA PHE A 552 -85.42 -10.28 10.38
C PHE A 552 -84.40 -9.15 10.24
N MET A 553 -84.42 -8.14 11.11
CA MET A 553 -83.43 -7.07 11.06
C MET A 553 -82.06 -7.54 11.53
N VAL A 554 -82.01 -8.40 12.54
CA VAL A 554 -80.79 -9.08 12.98
C VAL A 554 -80.22 -9.91 11.83
N ASP A 555 -81.01 -10.78 11.21
CA ASP A 555 -80.60 -11.62 10.07
C ASP A 555 -80.17 -10.78 8.84
N ALA A 556 -80.89 -9.69 8.57
CA ALA A 556 -80.58 -8.80 7.45
C ALA A 556 -79.29 -8.03 7.68
N LEU A 557 -79.05 -7.54 8.91
CA LEU A 557 -77.81 -6.87 9.28
C LEU A 557 -76.65 -7.85 9.30
N GLU A 558 -76.84 -9.06 9.83
CA GLU A 558 -75.85 -10.15 9.76
C GLU A 558 -75.48 -10.44 8.30
N SER A 559 -76.47 -10.61 7.43
CA SER A 559 -76.25 -10.87 5.99
C SER A 559 -75.50 -9.71 5.31
N ALA A 560 -75.93 -8.47 5.57
CA ALA A 560 -75.27 -7.28 5.03
C ALA A 560 -73.81 -7.18 5.50
N ILE A 561 -73.54 -7.44 6.77
CA ILE A 561 -72.17 -7.48 7.33
C ILE A 561 -71.34 -8.55 6.62
N THR A 562 -71.87 -9.77 6.48
CA THR A 562 -71.14 -10.88 5.87
C THR A 562 -70.88 -10.72 4.37
N ASP A 563 -71.76 -10.02 3.65
CA ASP A 563 -71.65 -9.84 2.20
C ASP A 563 -70.90 -8.55 1.83
N GLU A 564 -71.17 -7.45 2.54
CA GLU A 564 -70.65 -6.12 2.17
C GLU A 564 -69.26 -5.85 2.76
N ILE A 565 -68.94 -6.31 3.98
CA ILE A 565 -67.62 -6.04 4.58
C ILE A 565 -66.48 -6.67 3.77
N PRO A 566 -66.52 -7.96 3.38
CA PRO A 566 -65.46 -8.53 2.54
C PRO A 566 -65.27 -7.76 1.22
N ALA A 567 -66.35 -7.32 0.60
CA ALA A 567 -66.31 -6.55 -0.65
C ALA A 567 -65.73 -5.15 -0.42
N ALA A 568 -66.18 -4.44 0.61
CA ALA A 568 -65.71 -3.11 0.95
C ALA A 568 -64.23 -3.11 1.34
N VAL A 569 -63.80 -4.09 2.13
CA VAL A 569 -62.37 -4.24 2.46
C VAL A 569 -61.58 -4.58 1.20
N ALA A 570 -62.02 -5.53 0.37
CA ALA A 570 -61.34 -5.87 -0.89
C ALA A 570 -61.19 -4.66 -1.83
N ASP A 571 -62.22 -3.79 -1.91
CA ASP A 571 -62.17 -2.57 -2.71
C ASP A 571 -61.23 -1.52 -2.10
N ALA A 572 -61.24 -1.34 -0.77
CA ALA A 572 -60.37 -0.40 -0.07
C ALA A 572 -58.88 -0.81 -0.09
N VAL A 573 -58.60 -2.10 0.00
CA VAL A 573 -57.24 -2.65 0.04
C VAL A 573 -56.73 -3.06 -1.34
N GLY A 574 -57.60 -3.21 -2.34
CA GLY A 574 -57.22 -3.52 -3.72
C GLY A 574 -56.34 -2.43 -4.37
N SER A 575 -56.30 -1.23 -3.78
CA SER A 575 -55.36 -0.17 -4.16
C SER A 575 -54.01 -0.19 -3.44
N LEU A 576 -53.74 -1.18 -2.58
CA LEU A 576 -52.45 -1.33 -1.88
C LEU A 576 -51.35 -1.94 -2.75
N GLU A 577 -51.64 -2.32 -4.00
CA GLU A 577 -50.58 -2.65 -4.96
C GLU A 577 -49.75 -1.38 -5.24
N ILE A 578 -48.49 -1.41 -4.83
CA ILE A 578 -47.56 -0.31 -5.09
C ILE A 578 -46.80 -0.67 -6.36
N SER A 579 -47.18 -0.05 -7.47
CA SER A 579 -46.37 -0.04 -8.68
C SER A 579 -45.97 1.40 -8.96
N THR A 580 -44.72 1.74 -8.65
CA THR A 580 -44.19 3.10 -8.82
C THR A 580 -42.87 3.08 -9.57
N SER A 581 -42.72 4.02 -10.50
CA SER A 581 -41.47 4.29 -11.20
C SER A 581 -40.85 5.58 -10.65
N PHE A 582 -39.58 5.54 -10.30
CA PHE A 582 -38.84 6.72 -9.87
C PHE A 582 -37.50 6.81 -10.58
N ALA A 583 -37.01 8.04 -10.71
CA ALA A 583 -35.75 8.31 -11.40
C ALA A 583 -34.58 8.28 -10.40
N VAL A 584 -33.53 7.55 -10.76
CA VAL A 584 -32.27 7.47 -10.02
C VAL A 584 -31.16 7.90 -10.97
N GLY A 585 -30.66 9.12 -10.80
CA GLY A 585 -29.76 9.75 -11.77
C GLY A 585 -30.43 9.90 -13.14
N THR A 586 -29.93 9.19 -14.14
CA THR A 586 -30.50 9.18 -15.51
C THR A 586 -31.35 7.94 -15.82
N ALA A 587 -31.40 6.98 -14.90
CA ALA A 587 -32.14 5.73 -15.05
C ALA A 587 -33.53 5.82 -14.41
N ASN A 588 -34.47 5.03 -14.94
CA ASN A 588 -35.78 4.78 -14.32
C ASN A 588 -35.80 3.39 -13.71
N VAL A 589 -36.24 3.30 -12.46
CA VAL A 589 -36.37 2.06 -11.70
C VAL A 589 -37.81 1.89 -11.27
N VAL A 590 -38.30 0.66 -11.36
CA VAL A 590 -39.67 0.29 -10.99
C VAL A 590 -39.63 -0.49 -9.69
N LEU A 591 -40.43 -0.06 -8.72
CA LEU A 591 -40.81 -0.84 -7.54
C LEU A 591 -42.20 -1.42 -7.78
N ALA A 592 -42.29 -2.75 -7.80
CA ALA A 592 -43.54 -3.48 -7.70
C ALA A 592 -43.61 -4.14 -6.30
N ALA A 593 -44.64 -3.81 -5.53
CA ALA A 593 -44.91 -4.43 -4.25
C ALA A 593 -46.38 -4.81 -4.15
N GLU A 594 -46.64 -6.07 -3.81
CA GLU A 594 -47.98 -6.63 -3.65
C GLU A 594 -48.10 -7.32 -2.29
N PRO A 595 -49.29 -7.37 -1.67
CA PRO A 595 -49.57 -8.19 -0.50
C PRO A 595 -49.02 -9.63 -0.64
N TYR A 596 -48.14 -10.02 0.27
CA TYR A 596 -47.49 -11.34 0.29
C TYR A 596 -47.88 -12.15 1.52
N SER A 597 -47.93 -11.51 2.70
CA SER A 597 -48.38 -12.15 3.93
C SER A 597 -49.15 -11.17 4.81
N VAL A 598 -50.02 -11.71 5.66
CA VAL A 598 -50.70 -10.93 6.70
C VAL A 598 -50.79 -11.76 7.97
N SER A 599 -50.61 -11.11 9.12
CA SER A 599 -50.71 -11.73 10.44
C SER A 599 -51.28 -10.76 11.46
N VAL A 600 -52.11 -11.28 12.36
CA VAL A 600 -52.63 -10.55 13.52
C VAL A 600 -52.09 -11.21 14.79
N ASP A 601 -51.65 -10.39 15.74
CA ASP A 601 -51.23 -10.79 17.08
C ASP A 601 -52.05 -10.04 18.15
N ASP A 602 -51.65 -10.13 19.42
CA ASP A 602 -52.39 -9.49 20.53
C ASP A 602 -52.18 -7.97 20.65
N VAL A 603 -51.38 -7.35 19.77
CA VAL A 603 -51.10 -5.92 19.81
C VAL A 603 -51.20 -5.22 18.46
N GLY A 604 -51.56 -5.93 17.37
CA GLY A 604 -51.73 -5.34 16.05
C GLY A 604 -51.81 -6.31 14.87
N MET A 605 -51.81 -5.74 13.67
CA MET A 605 -51.82 -6.42 12.39
C MET A 605 -50.60 -6.01 11.55
N SER A 606 -49.87 -7.00 11.04
CA SER A 606 -48.74 -6.82 10.12
C SER A 606 -49.11 -7.29 8.71
N LEU A 607 -48.92 -6.44 7.71
CA LEU A 607 -49.03 -6.73 6.29
C LEU A 607 -47.64 -6.73 5.66
N GLY A 608 -47.16 -7.90 5.27
CA GLY A 608 -45.93 -8.05 4.50
C GLY A 608 -46.20 -7.92 3.01
N LEU A 609 -45.47 -7.03 2.35
CA LEU A 609 -45.46 -6.84 0.90
C LEU A 609 -44.28 -7.58 0.29
N GLY A 610 -44.55 -8.35 -0.76
CA GLY A 610 -43.53 -8.98 -1.59
C GLY A 610 -43.04 -7.99 -2.62
N THR A 611 -41.74 -7.70 -2.62
CA THR A 611 -41.15 -6.62 -3.43
C THR A 611 -40.35 -7.15 -4.60
N GLU A 612 -40.42 -6.45 -5.72
CA GLU A 612 -39.55 -6.60 -6.87
C GLU A 612 -39.09 -5.21 -7.33
N VAL A 613 -37.78 -4.99 -7.35
CA VAL A 613 -37.16 -3.76 -7.86
C VAL A 613 -36.34 -4.10 -9.09
N TYR A 614 -36.61 -3.43 -10.20
CA TYR A 614 -35.90 -3.67 -11.46
C TYR A 614 -35.79 -2.38 -12.29
N PRO A 615 -34.72 -2.21 -13.08
CA PRO A 615 -34.59 -1.07 -13.97
C PRO A 615 -35.43 -1.26 -15.24
N GLU A 616 -35.92 -0.17 -15.83
CA GLU A 616 -36.60 -0.23 -17.14
C GLU A 616 -35.64 -0.69 -18.26
N THR A 617 -34.35 -0.40 -18.11
CA THR A 617 -33.28 -0.80 -19.03
C THR A 617 -32.09 -1.32 -18.25
N TRP A 618 -31.70 -2.56 -18.55
CA TRP A 618 -30.48 -3.17 -18.02
C TRP A 618 -29.28 -2.80 -18.88
N MET A 619 -28.25 -2.22 -18.28
CA MET A 619 -27.06 -1.67 -18.96
C MET A 619 -25.85 -2.61 -18.95
N HIS A 620 -25.73 -3.46 -17.93
CA HIS A 620 -24.62 -4.41 -17.82
C HIS A 620 -24.78 -5.62 -18.77
N GLU A 621 -23.67 -6.22 -19.18
CA GLU A 621 -23.70 -7.37 -20.10
C GLU A 621 -24.22 -8.66 -19.46
N ASP A 622 -24.08 -8.78 -18.13
CA ASP A 622 -24.54 -9.90 -17.32
C ASP A 622 -25.35 -9.41 -16.11
N THR A 623 -26.12 -10.31 -15.52
CA THR A 623 -26.89 -10.09 -14.28
C THR A 623 -26.16 -10.54 -13.02
N GLY A 624 -25.02 -11.22 -13.13
CA GLY A 624 -24.39 -11.88 -11.97
C GLY A 624 -25.32 -12.94 -11.37
N LEU A 625 -25.22 -13.16 -10.06
CA LEU A 625 -26.04 -14.16 -9.36
C LEU A 625 -27.40 -13.63 -8.84
N GLY A 626 -27.61 -12.31 -8.84
CA GLY A 626 -28.85 -11.66 -8.37
C GLY A 626 -28.60 -10.62 -7.27
N SER A 627 -29.62 -10.21 -6.52
CA SER A 627 -29.43 -9.34 -5.36
C SER A 627 -29.01 -10.14 -4.14
N LEU A 628 -28.10 -9.60 -3.31
CA LEU A 628 -27.69 -10.24 -2.06
C LEU A 628 -28.92 -10.51 -1.15
N TYR A 629 -28.99 -11.70 -0.58
CA TYR A 629 -30.17 -12.20 0.14
C TYR A 629 -29.80 -12.87 1.46
N GLY A 630 -30.18 -12.24 2.57
CA GLY A 630 -29.98 -12.72 3.94
C GLY A 630 -31.15 -13.55 4.49
N ASN A 631 -32.33 -13.50 3.87
CA ASN A 631 -33.56 -14.18 4.33
C ASN A 631 -33.93 -13.81 5.77
N TYR A 632 -34.02 -12.51 6.03
CA TYR A 632 -34.22 -11.98 7.37
C TYR A 632 -35.63 -12.24 7.93
N THR A 633 -35.72 -12.46 9.24
CA THR A 633 -37.00 -12.70 9.91
C THR A 633 -37.71 -11.39 10.22
N ILE A 634 -39.00 -11.28 9.89
CA ILE A 634 -39.83 -10.10 10.19
C ILE A 634 -39.73 -9.75 11.69
N PRO A 635 -39.66 -8.45 12.05
CA PRO A 635 -39.66 -8.01 13.44
C PRO A 635 -40.83 -8.56 14.26
N SER A 636 -40.56 -8.84 15.53
CA SER A 636 -41.61 -9.17 16.51
C SER A 636 -42.08 -7.90 17.21
N TYR A 637 -43.38 -7.65 17.20
CA TYR A 637 -43.97 -6.46 17.80
C TYR A 637 -44.63 -6.85 19.12
N THR A 638 -44.39 -6.07 20.17
CA THR A 638 -44.82 -6.42 21.54
C THR A 638 -45.48 -5.26 22.28
N SER A 639 -45.72 -4.14 21.59
CA SER A 639 -46.33 -2.93 22.13
C SER A 639 -47.45 -2.45 21.24
N ALA A 640 -48.50 -1.91 21.88
CA ALA A 640 -49.62 -1.19 21.25
C ALA A 640 -49.20 0.14 20.58
N SER A 641 -48.01 0.64 20.88
CA SER A 641 -47.45 1.88 20.32
C SER A 641 -46.09 1.62 19.66
N PRO A 642 -45.69 2.45 18.66
CA PRO A 642 -46.45 3.57 18.06
C PRO A 642 -47.61 3.06 17.20
N GLY A 643 -48.57 3.92 16.82
CA GLY A 643 -49.79 3.48 16.14
C GLY A 643 -49.55 2.82 14.77
N PHE A 644 -48.44 3.17 14.10
CA PHE A 644 -48.06 2.63 12.80
C PHE A 644 -46.55 2.42 12.67
N GLN A 645 -46.16 1.35 11.99
CA GLN A 645 -44.75 1.07 11.73
C GLN A 645 -44.57 0.59 10.29
N VAL A 646 -43.47 1.01 9.67
CA VAL A 646 -43.03 0.48 8.37
C VAL A 646 -41.63 -0.07 8.53
N SER A 647 -41.48 -1.36 8.32
CA SER A 647 -40.20 -2.07 8.39
C SER A 647 -39.74 -2.40 6.98
N ILE A 648 -38.57 -1.91 6.62
CA ILE A 648 -37.95 -2.11 5.30
C ILE A 648 -36.84 -3.15 5.48
N GLY A 649 -36.96 -4.28 4.77
CA GLY A 649 -35.97 -5.35 4.83
C GLY A 649 -34.70 -4.98 4.07
N GLU A 650 -33.56 -5.40 4.60
CA GLU A 650 -32.27 -5.24 3.94
C GLU A 650 -32.24 -5.98 2.58
N ASP A 651 -32.90 -7.13 2.48
CA ASP A 651 -33.07 -7.86 1.22
C ASP A 651 -33.72 -6.96 0.14
N PHE A 652 -34.71 -6.14 0.51
CA PHE A 652 -35.32 -5.17 -0.40
C PHE A 652 -34.34 -4.05 -0.78
N LEU A 653 -33.55 -3.53 0.17
CA LEU A 653 -32.54 -2.52 -0.10
C LEU A 653 -31.45 -3.05 -1.06
N ASN A 654 -31.00 -4.28 -0.84
CA ASN A 654 -30.07 -4.97 -1.73
C ASN A 654 -30.66 -5.21 -3.12
N GLN A 655 -31.96 -5.51 -3.23
CA GLN A 655 -32.65 -5.58 -4.53
C GLN A 655 -32.70 -4.24 -5.24
N ALA A 656 -32.94 -3.15 -4.50
CA ALA A 656 -32.92 -1.81 -5.06
C ALA A 656 -31.52 -1.39 -5.54
N LEU A 657 -30.48 -1.60 -4.72
CA LEU A 657 -29.09 -1.31 -5.09
C LEU A 657 -28.62 -2.16 -6.27
N TYR A 658 -29.01 -3.43 -6.31
CA TYR A 658 -28.76 -4.31 -7.46
C TYR A 658 -29.46 -3.80 -8.73
N ALA A 659 -30.69 -3.32 -8.63
CA ALA A 659 -31.39 -2.70 -9.76
C ALA A 659 -30.71 -1.40 -10.22
N PHE A 660 -30.18 -0.59 -9.30
CA PHE A 660 -29.45 0.65 -9.61
C PHE A 660 -28.13 0.35 -10.32
N TRP A 661 -27.40 -0.66 -9.84
CA TRP A 661 -26.23 -1.21 -10.52
C TRP A 661 -26.61 -1.70 -11.92
N GLY A 662 -27.62 -2.55 -12.05
CA GLY A 662 -28.11 -3.04 -13.33
C GLY A 662 -28.53 -1.94 -14.31
N ALA A 663 -28.98 -0.79 -13.82
CA ALA A 663 -29.33 0.38 -14.63
C ALA A 663 -28.12 1.24 -15.05
N GLY A 664 -26.91 0.90 -14.61
CA GLY A 664 -25.68 1.65 -14.90
C GLY A 664 -25.60 2.99 -14.15
N VAL A 665 -26.26 3.14 -13.00
CA VAL A 665 -26.23 4.41 -12.22
C VAL A 665 -24.81 4.79 -11.78
N LEU A 666 -23.97 3.78 -11.56
CA LEU A 666 -22.57 3.93 -11.14
C LEU A 666 -21.59 3.96 -12.33
N ASP A 667 -22.09 3.71 -13.54
CA ASP A 667 -21.32 3.71 -14.77
C ASP A 667 -21.36 5.11 -15.38
N GLN A 668 -20.46 5.99 -14.92
CA GLN A 668 -20.46 7.40 -15.28
C GLN A 668 -19.33 7.71 -16.25
N ASP A 669 -19.62 8.61 -17.19
CA ASP A 669 -18.66 9.17 -18.12
C ASP A 669 -18.63 10.69 -17.90
N MET A 670 -17.50 11.19 -17.42
CA MET A 670 -17.34 12.57 -16.93
C MET A 670 -16.13 13.24 -17.55
N GLY A 671 -16.33 14.44 -18.12
CA GLY A 671 -15.22 15.30 -18.52
C GLY A 671 -14.70 16.13 -17.34
N GLY A 672 -13.48 16.68 -17.46
CA GLY A 672 -12.90 17.55 -16.44
C GLY A 672 -13.75 18.78 -16.09
N ALA A 673 -14.61 19.24 -17.00
CA ALA A 673 -15.55 20.33 -16.77
C ALA A 673 -16.70 19.96 -15.81
N ASP A 674 -17.15 18.70 -15.84
CA ASP A 674 -18.26 18.21 -15.03
C ASP A 674 -17.87 18.09 -13.55
N LEU A 675 -16.59 17.81 -13.29
CA LEU A 675 -16.01 17.66 -11.95
C LEU A 675 -15.61 18.99 -11.30
N GLY A 676 -15.64 20.10 -12.06
CA GLY A 676 -15.21 21.41 -11.57
C GLY A 676 -13.74 21.48 -11.14
N LEU A 677 -12.91 20.54 -11.60
CA LEU A 677 -11.50 20.43 -11.24
C LEU A 677 -10.63 21.39 -12.07
N ASP A 678 -9.65 22.03 -11.42
CA ASP A 678 -8.62 22.78 -12.14
C ASP A 678 -7.56 21.81 -12.70
N LEU A 679 -7.71 21.53 -14.00
CA LEU A 679 -6.81 20.66 -14.77
C LEU A 679 -5.33 21.06 -14.68
N GLY A 680 -5.02 22.31 -14.33
CA GLY A 680 -3.64 22.75 -14.11
C GLY A 680 -2.91 21.96 -13.00
N THR A 681 -3.64 21.45 -12.01
CA THR A 681 -3.06 20.66 -10.91
C THR A 681 -2.72 19.24 -11.38
N PHE A 682 -3.66 18.55 -12.04
CA PHE A 682 -3.49 17.19 -12.53
C PHE A 682 -2.51 17.09 -13.71
N GLY A 683 -2.51 18.06 -14.61
CA GLY A 683 -1.61 18.07 -15.76
C GLY A 683 -0.12 18.14 -15.38
N SER A 684 0.19 18.68 -14.20
CA SER A 684 1.57 18.74 -13.71
C SER A 684 2.07 17.42 -13.10
N ILE A 685 1.16 16.57 -12.59
CA ILE A 685 1.47 15.31 -11.91
C ILE A 685 1.37 14.14 -12.90
N LEU A 686 0.26 14.07 -13.65
CA LEU A 686 -0.06 12.93 -14.52
C LEU A 686 0.23 13.20 -16.01
N GLY A 687 0.64 14.44 -16.37
CA GLY A 687 0.90 14.81 -17.76
C GLY A 687 -0.34 14.87 -18.65
N ILE A 688 -1.54 14.98 -18.05
CA ILE A 688 -2.83 14.97 -18.74
C ILE A 688 -3.19 16.39 -19.21
N ALA A 689 -3.54 16.53 -20.50
CA ALA A 689 -3.98 17.78 -21.10
C ALA A 689 -5.50 17.91 -21.15
N ASP A 690 -6.21 16.79 -21.31
CA ASP A 690 -7.67 16.74 -21.37
C ASP A 690 -8.19 15.59 -20.50
N LEU A 691 -8.72 15.90 -19.32
CA LEU A 691 -9.12 14.89 -18.35
C LEU A 691 -10.50 14.33 -18.70
N HIS A 692 -10.56 13.02 -18.87
CA HIS A 692 -11.80 12.27 -19.00
C HIS A 692 -11.78 11.10 -18.02
N ILE A 693 -12.84 10.95 -17.22
CA ILE A 693 -12.98 9.90 -16.21
C ILE A 693 -14.16 9.01 -16.58
N GLN A 694 -13.93 7.70 -16.57
CA GLN A 694 -15.00 6.71 -16.62
C GLN A 694 -15.01 5.91 -15.33
N THR A 695 -16.20 5.68 -14.79
CA THR A 695 -16.42 4.73 -13.70
C THR A 695 -17.21 3.54 -14.22
N LYS A 696 -16.94 2.36 -13.70
CA LYS A 696 -17.69 1.14 -14.01
C LYS A 696 -17.75 0.24 -12.78
N ALA A 697 -18.95 -0.07 -12.30
CA ALA A 697 -19.12 -0.94 -11.13
C ALA A 697 -19.13 -2.41 -11.55
N LEU A 698 -18.16 -3.21 -11.08
CA LEU A 698 -18.14 -4.65 -11.38
C LEU A 698 -19.08 -5.46 -10.49
N LEU A 699 -19.25 -5.03 -9.23
CA LEU A 699 -20.22 -5.59 -8.29
C LEU A 699 -21.32 -4.57 -7.99
N PRO A 700 -22.55 -5.02 -7.69
CA PRO A 700 -23.57 -4.14 -7.13
C PRO A 700 -23.14 -3.66 -5.73
N PRO A 701 -23.46 -2.42 -5.35
CA PRO A 701 -23.42 -2.04 -3.94
C PRO A 701 -24.38 -2.91 -3.15
N VAL A 702 -24.01 -3.22 -1.93
CA VAL A 702 -24.84 -3.96 -0.99
C VAL A 702 -24.85 -3.27 0.35
N VAL A 703 -25.91 -3.52 1.12
CA VAL A 703 -26.02 -3.17 2.52
C VAL A 703 -26.05 -4.46 3.34
N VAL A 704 -25.37 -4.42 4.47
CA VAL A 704 -25.34 -5.49 5.48
C VAL A 704 -25.68 -4.91 6.85
N PRO A 705 -26.00 -5.74 7.87
CA PRO A 705 -26.31 -5.25 9.19
C PRO A 705 -25.13 -4.47 9.79
N GLY A 706 -25.39 -3.28 10.32
CA GLY A 706 -24.34 -2.37 10.77
C GLY A 706 -23.53 -2.88 11.97
N THR A 707 -22.28 -2.44 12.06
CA THR A 707 -21.34 -2.74 13.17
C THR A 707 -21.68 -2.05 14.51
N GLY A 708 -22.79 -1.32 14.58
CA GLY A 708 -23.36 -0.72 15.81
C GLY A 708 -23.10 0.77 16.00
N THR A 709 -22.30 1.41 15.14
CA THR A 709 -22.17 2.87 15.04
C THR A 709 -23.10 3.50 14.01
N SER A 710 -23.46 2.72 13.00
CA SER A 710 -24.37 3.00 11.89
C SER A 710 -25.56 2.04 11.96
N MET A 711 -26.66 2.42 11.30
CA MET A 711 -27.82 1.53 11.15
C MET A 711 -27.51 0.31 10.26
N LEU A 712 -26.92 0.56 9.10
CA LEU A 712 -26.49 -0.42 8.11
C LEU A 712 -25.04 -0.13 7.72
N ASP A 713 -24.35 -1.08 7.09
CA ASP A 713 -23.05 -0.81 6.46
C ASP A 713 -23.20 -0.99 4.94
N LEU A 714 -22.89 0.08 4.19
CA LEU A 714 -22.84 0.09 2.74
C LEU A 714 -21.47 -0.43 2.30
N GLN A 715 -21.46 -1.46 1.47
CA GLN A 715 -20.27 -2.04 0.88
C GLN A 715 -20.35 -1.94 -0.64
N MET A 716 -19.28 -1.51 -1.29
CA MET A 716 -19.19 -1.45 -2.74
C MET A 716 -17.77 -1.85 -3.16
N GLY A 717 -17.65 -2.93 -3.92
CA GLY A 717 -16.36 -3.47 -4.32
C GLY A 717 -16.07 -3.35 -5.81
N ASP A 718 -14.79 -3.26 -6.14
CA ASP A 718 -14.29 -3.24 -7.52
C ASP A 718 -15.03 -2.23 -8.42
N LEU A 719 -15.18 -0.99 -7.95
CA LEU A 719 -15.54 0.13 -8.82
C LEU A 719 -14.29 0.52 -9.63
N GLU A 720 -14.29 0.18 -10.91
CA GLU A 720 -13.24 0.60 -11.84
C GLU A 720 -13.34 2.11 -12.05
N LEU A 721 -12.22 2.81 -11.87
CA LEU A 721 -12.01 4.20 -12.22
C LEU A 721 -10.90 4.28 -13.25
N SER A 722 -11.27 4.64 -14.48
CA SER A 722 -10.36 4.79 -15.62
C SER A 722 -10.21 6.26 -15.99
N LEU A 723 -8.96 6.72 -16.07
CA LEU A 723 -8.59 8.11 -16.36
C LEU A 723 -7.89 8.18 -17.73
N TYR A 724 -8.43 9.00 -18.62
CA TYR A 724 -7.95 9.18 -19.98
C TYR A 724 -7.46 10.61 -20.22
N ASP A 725 -6.48 10.74 -21.11
CA ASP A 725 -6.01 12.01 -21.68
C ASP A 725 -6.63 12.24 -23.07
N GLY A 726 -7.86 12.78 -23.09
CA GLY A 726 -8.70 12.95 -24.27
C GLY A 726 -9.86 11.96 -24.32
N GLU A 727 -10.19 11.47 -25.52
CA GLU A 727 -11.28 10.50 -25.71
C GLU A 727 -11.02 9.21 -24.92
N ALA A 728 -12.08 8.60 -24.37
CA ALA A 728 -12.04 7.34 -23.63
C ALA A 728 -11.76 6.13 -24.52
N ILE A 729 -10.50 6.01 -24.94
CA ILE A 729 -9.95 4.89 -25.71
C ILE A 729 -8.65 4.43 -25.05
N ASP A 730 -8.31 3.15 -25.18
CA ASP A 730 -7.16 2.54 -24.50
C ASP A 730 -5.83 3.26 -24.76
N GLU A 731 -5.62 3.85 -25.95
CA GLU A 731 -4.41 4.62 -26.26
C GLU A 731 -4.24 5.89 -25.39
N ASN A 732 -5.37 6.42 -24.91
CA ASN A 732 -5.41 7.60 -24.05
C ASN A 732 -5.49 7.24 -22.58
N LEU A 733 -5.63 5.96 -22.21
CA LEU A 733 -5.67 5.54 -20.81
C LEU A 733 -4.33 5.88 -20.15
N ARG A 734 -4.41 6.50 -18.97
CA ARG A 734 -3.24 6.92 -18.18
C ARG A 734 -3.24 6.29 -16.80
N LEU A 735 -4.42 6.04 -16.26
CA LEU A 735 -4.59 5.49 -14.93
C LEU A 735 -5.81 4.56 -14.95
N ARG A 736 -5.66 3.36 -14.39
CA ARG A 736 -6.78 2.45 -14.10
C ARG A 736 -6.66 1.99 -12.67
N VAL A 737 -7.72 2.20 -11.91
CA VAL A 737 -7.78 1.93 -10.48
C VAL A 737 -9.05 1.17 -10.18
N TYR A 738 -9.00 0.21 -9.27
CA TYR A 738 -10.19 -0.38 -8.68
C TYR A 738 -10.37 0.17 -7.27
N VAL A 739 -11.60 0.56 -6.96
CA VAL A 739 -11.96 1.16 -5.68
C VAL A 739 -12.92 0.24 -4.97
N THR A 740 -12.55 -0.14 -3.76
CA THR A 740 -13.46 -0.79 -2.82
C THR A 740 -13.72 0.16 -1.67
N LEU A 741 -14.98 0.28 -1.24
CA LEU A 741 -15.34 1.10 -0.10
C LEU A 741 -16.33 0.39 0.81
N GLU A 742 -16.19 0.70 2.09
CA GLU A 742 -17.13 0.35 3.14
C GLU A 742 -17.46 1.61 3.94
N ALA A 743 -18.74 1.84 4.22
CA ALA A 743 -19.15 3.02 4.96
C ALA A 743 -20.41 2.73 5.78
N GLY A 744 -20.46 3.28 6.98
CA GLY A 744 -21.71 3.28 7.74
C GLY A 744 -22.81 4.02 6.97
N LEU A 745 -24.01 3.45 6.94
CA LEU A 745 -25.19 4.02 6.30
C LEU A 745 -26.26 4.27 7.36
N ASP A 746 -26.55 5.53 7.59
CA ASP A 746 -27.67 5.97 8.42
C ASP A 746 -28.82 6.42 7.54
N LEU A 747 -30.05 6.19 8.01
CA LEU A 747 -31.24 6.60 7.30
C LEU A 747 -31.98 7.66 8.11
N ALA A 748 -32.44 8.70 7.40
CA ALA A 748 -33.29 9.73 7.97
C ALA A 748 -34.56 9.82 7.13
N VAL A 749 -35.69 10.16 7.76
CA VAL A 749 -36.90 10.48 7.00
C VAL A 749 -37.17 11.96 7.05
N SER A 750 -37.39 12.57 5.88
CA SER A 750 -37.81 13.95 5.76
C SER A 750 -38.75 14.14 4.58
N ASN A 751 -39.83 14.89 4.75
CA ASN A 751 -40.82 15.18 3.70
C ASN A 751 -41.39 13.95 2.96
N GLY A 752 -41.62 12.84 3.69
CA GLY A 752 -42.10 11.60 3.07
C GLY A 752 -41.06 10.83 2.27
N MET A 753 -39.78 11.23 2.35
CA MET A 753 -38.67 10.59 1.68
C MET A 753 -37.70 10.01 2.69
N LEU A 754 -37.23 8.79 2.43
CA LEU A 754 -36.13 8.15 3.15
C LEU A 754 -34.80 8.61 2.51
N SER A 755 -34.06 9.45 3.23
CA SER A 755 -32.79 10.03 2.79
C SER A 755 -31.62 9.27 3.44
N PRO A 756 -30.77 8.60 2.66
CA PRO A 756 -29.57 7.97 3.17
C PRO A 756 -28.48 8.99 3.48
N THR A 757 -27.74 8.76 4.57
CA THR A 757 -26.54 9.50 4.94
C THR A 757 -25.40 8.51 5.08
N ILE A 758 -24.38 8.68 4.23
CA ILE A 758 -23.16 7.86 4.28
C ILE A 758 -22.20 8.50 5.30
N GLY A 759 -21.68 7.67 6.20
CA GLY A 759 -20.63 8.03 7.16
C GLY A 759 -19.27 8.20 6.51
N ASP A 760 -18.22 8.26 7.33
CA ASP A 760 -16.84 8.30 6.82
C ASP A 760 -16.49 6.92 6.21
N PRO A 761 -16.17 6.82 4.92
CA PRO A 761 -15.86 5.54 4.30
C PRO A 761 -14.43 5.09 4.63
N GLU A 762 -14.24 3.79 4.77
CA GLU A 762 -12.97 3.12 4.56
C GLU A 762 -12.85 2.78 3.07
N VAL A 763 -11.71 3.11 2.45
CA VAL A 763 -11.51 2.97 1.01
C VAL A 763 -10.17 2.30 0.74
N TRP A 764 -10.21 1.29 -0.11
CA TRP A 764 -9.06 0.58 -0.64
C TRP A 764 -8.93 0.86 -2.13
N PHE A 765 -7.70 1.08 -2.57
CA PHE A 765 -7.36 1.37 -3.96
C PHE A 765 -6.40 0.32 -4.47
N ASP A 766 -6.62 -0.10 -5.71
CA ASP A 766 -5.72 -0.98 -6.42
C ASP A 766 -5.37 -0.38 -7.78
N VAL A 767 -4.13 0.08 -7.93
CA VAL A 767 -3.64 0.72 -9.16
C VAL A 767 -3.12 -0.33 -10.12
N VAL A 768 -3.90 -0.64 -11.16
CA VAL A 768 -3.53 -1.62 -12.20
C VAL A 768 -2.69 -0.98 -13.32
N LEU A 769 -2.89 0.31 -13.58
CA LEU A 769 -2.10 1.07 -14.54
C LEU A 769 -1.76 2.44 -13.96
N PRO A 770 -0.49 2.90 -13.94
CA PRO A 770 0.73 2.19 -14.37
C PRO A 770 0.98 0.91 -13.55
N GLU A 771 1.80 -0.03 -14.08
CA GLU A 771 2.00 -1.35 -13.45
C GLU A 771 2.31 -1.25 -11.94
N ALA A 772 1.58 -2.05 -11.15
CA ALA A 772 1.53 -1.99 -9.69
C ALA A 772 2.89 -2.22 -9.03
N ASN A 773 3.82 -2.88 -9.71
CA ASN A 773 5.14 -3.24 -9.21
C ASN A 773 6.18 -2.10 -9.30
N THR A 774 5.76 -0.86 -9.52
CA THR A 774 6.64 0.30 -9.66
C THR A 774 6.51 1.25 -8.47
N VAL A 775 7.59 1.95 -8.08
CA VAL A 775 7.53 2.97 -7.00
C VAL A 775 6.47 4.06 -7.27
N ALA A 776 6.15 4.31 -8.54
CA ALA A 776 5.15 5.28 -8.95
C ALA A 776 3.69 4.86 -8.62
N SER A 777 3.38 3.56 -8.52
CA SER A 777 2.04 3.09 -8.16
C SER A 777 1.69 3.46 -6.72
N LYS A 778 2.62 3.21 -5.78
CA LYS A 778 2.46 3.54 -4.35
C LYS A 778 2.23 5.04 -4.11
N ASP A 779 3.03 5.89 -4.73
CA ASP A 779 2.85 7.35 -4.64
C ASP A 779 1.50 7.79 -5.25
N THR A 780 0.98 7.05 -6.22
CA THR A 780 -0.32 7.31 -6.85
C THR A 780 -1.47 6.89 -5.94
N GLU A 781 -1.40 5.74 -5.26
CA GLU A 781 -2.38 5.30 -4.25
C GLU A 781 -2.54 6.34 -3.12
N ASP A 782 -1.43 6.81 -2.56
CA ASP A 782 -1.41 7.85 -1.52
C ASP A 782 -2.10 9.15 -1.99
N LEU A 783 -1.91 9.52 -3.27
CA LEU A 783 -2.57 10.67 -3.87
C LEU A 783 -4.07 10.44 -4.08
N LEU A 784 -4.47 9.24 -4.52
CA LEU A 784 -5.87 8.89 -4.75
C LEU A 784 -6.67 8.84 -3.45
N GLN A 785 -6.05 8.41 -2.35
CA GLN A 785 -6.69 8.45 -1.03
C GLN A 785 -7.06 9.87 -0.61
N ALA A 786 -6.30 10.88 -1.02
CA ALA A 786 -6.64 12.28 -0.80
C ALA A 786 -7.82 12.78 -1.67
N LEU A 787 -8.19 12.05 -2.73
CA LEU A 787 -9.30 12.37 -3.63
C LEU A 787 -10.63 11.73 -3.23
N VAL A 788 -10.64 10.73 -2.32
CA VAL A 788 -11.86 10.09 -1.81
C VAL A 788 -12.97 11.08 -1.43
N PRO A 789 -12.69 12.16 -0.67
CA PRO A 789 -13.76 13.09 -0.25
C PRO A 789 -14.43 13.82 -1.41
N LEU A 790 -13.80 13.87 -2.58
CA LEU A 790 -14.36 14.48 -3.79
C LEU A 790 -15.33 13.53 -4.52
N LEU A 791 -15.11 12.22 -4.42
CA LEU A 791 -15.95 11.20 -5.06
C LEU A 791 -17.20 10.89 -4.22
N LEU A 792 -17.13 11.03 -2.89
CA LEU A 792 -18.25 10.74 -1.99
C LEU A 792 -19.54 11.51 -2.34
N PRO A 793 -19.53 12.82 -2.63
CA PRO A 793 -20.75 13.52 -3.04
C PRO A 793 -21.43 12.92 -4.27
N ALA A 794 -20.66 12.43 -5.25
CA ALA A 794 -21.21 11.79 -6.44
C ALA A 794 -21.88 10.45 -6.09
N LEU A 795 -21.26 9.66 -5.21
CA LEU A 795 -21.83 8.42 -4.69
C LEU A 795 -23.08 8.67 -3.84
N THR A 796 -23.05 9.64 -2.91
CA THR A 796 -24.23 10.01 -2.11
C THR A 796 -25.37 10.57 -2.97
N GLY A 797 -25.05 11.28 -4.05
CA GLY A 797 -26.06 11.80 -4.99
C GLY A 797 -26.68 10.71 -5.86
N ALA A 798 -25.96 9.60 -6.09
CA ALA A 798 -26.47 8.43 -6.80
C ALA A 798 -27.45 7.62 -5.94
N ILE A 799 -27.27 7.57 -4.62
CA ILE A 799 -28.24 6.98 -3.70
C ILE A 799 -29.37 7.99 -3.46
N SER A 800 -30.30 8.06 -4.43
CA SER A 800 -31.44 8.97 -4.37
C SER A 800 -32.33 8.71 -3.15
N GLU A 801 -33.02 9.75 -2.70
CA GLU A 801 -34.05 9.60 -1.68
C GLU A 801 -35.14 8.63 -2.15
N ILE A 802 -35.52 7.68 -1.29
CA ILE A 802 -36.55 6.69 -1.61
C ILE A 802 -37.89 7.24 -1.12
N PRO A 803 -38.91 7.42 -1.99
CA PRO A 803 -40.21 7.87 -1.55
C PRO A 803 -40.85 6.81 -0.66
N LEU A 804 -41.35 7.22 0.51
CA LEU A 804 -42.21 6.37 1.32
C LEU A 804 -43.60 6.31 0.68
N PRO A 805 -44.28 5.16 0.72
CA PRO A 805 -45.64 5.07 0.20
C PRO A 805 -46.56 6.00 0.99
N GLU A 806 -47.26 6.88 0.27
CA GLU A 806 -48.32 7.70 0.84
C GLU A 806 -49.58 6.85 1.01
N ILE A 807 -50.10 6.75 2.23
CA ILE A 807 -51.41 6.14 2.48
C ILE A 807 -52.45 7.24 2.29
N ALA A 808 -53.25 7.13 1.23
CA ALA A 808 -54.26 8.12 0.90
C ALA A 808 -55.22 8.34 2.10
N GLY A 809 -55.36 9.58 2.52
CA GLY A 809 -56.24 9.97 3.63
C GLY A 809 -55.60 10.01 5.01
N PHE A 810 -54.32 9.66 5.16
CA PHE A 810 -53.62 9.68 6.45
C PHE A 810 -52.39 10.59 6.43
N ALA A 811 -52.22 11.36 7.50
CA ALA A 811 -50.98 12.04 7.80
C ALA A 811 -50.10 11.12 8.66
N ILE A 812 -48.89 10.82 8.21
CA ILE A 812 -47.94 10.01 8.97
C ILE A 812 -47.01 10.95 9.74
N THR A 813 -47.01 10.84 11.06
CA THR A 813 -46.06 11.57 11.93
C THR A 813 -44.96 10.64 12.39
N ILE A 814 -43.72 10.91 11.99
CA ILE A 814 -42.60 10.01 12.25
C ILE A 814 -42.00 10.30 13.63
N ASN A 815 -41.92 9.25 14.45
CA ASN A 815 -41.44 9.29 15.82
C ASN A 815 -39.97 8.88 15.93
N GLY A 816 -39.48 8.04 15.02
CA GLY A 816 -38.09 7.62 14.99
C GLY A 816 -37.80 6.54 13.96
N LEU A 817 -36.52 6.18 13.87
CA LEU A 817 -36.03 5.04 13.12
C LEU A 817 -35.21 4.15 14.04
N LYS A 818 -35.28 2.83 13.81
CA LYS A 818 -34.48 1.84 14.52
C LYS A 818 -34.15 0.66 13.62
N ILE A 819 -33.14 -0.11 14.01
CA ILE A 819 -32.91 -1.45 13.48
C ILE A 819 -33.74 -2.44 14.30
N ASP A 820 -34.38 -3.39 13.63
CA ASP A 820 -35.33 -4.32 14.22
C ASP A 820 -35.16 -5.74 13.64
N GLY A 821 -35.83 -6.70 14.27
CA GLY A 821 -35.75 -8.12 13.93
C GLY A 821 -34.61 -8.89 14.64
N PRO A 822 -34.70 -10.23 14.71
CA PRO A 822 -33.72 -11.05 15.42
C PRO A 822 -32.30 -10.93 14.87
N GLU A 823 -32.18 -10.77 13.55
CA GLU A 823 -30.92 -10.67 12.82
C GLU A 823 -30.53 -9.22 12.50
N SER A 824 -31.28 -8.22 12.97
CA SER A 824 -31.04 -6.80 12.65
C SER A 824 -31.15 -6.45 11.16
N GLY A 825 -31.89 -7.24 10.37
CA GLY A 825 -32.04 -7.08 8.92
C GLY A 825 -33.22 -6.20 8.48
N PHE A 826 -33.85 -5.46 9.39
CA PHE A 826 -34.94 -4.52 9.07
C PHE A 826 -34.65 -3.13 9.63
N VAL A 827 -34.93 -2.11 8.82
CA VAL A 827 -35.03 -0.72 9.26
C VAL A 827 -36.49 -0.39 9.51
N THR A 828 -36.86 -0.16 10.77
CA THR A 828 -38.23 0.16 11.17
C THR A 828 -38.39 1.66 11.40
N ILE A 829 -39.36 2.23 10.70
CA ILE A 829 -39.86 3.60 10.89
C ILE A 829 -41.03 3.52 11.86
N ASP A 830 -40.85 4.12 13.04
CA ASP A 830 -41.89 4.26 14.04
C ASP A 830 -42.68 5.55 13.74
N ALA A 831 -44.01 5.44 13.60
CA ALA A 831 -44.86 6.57 13.26
C ALA A 831 -46.26 6.49 13.92
N ASP A 832 -46.93 7.63 14.01
CA ASP A 832 -48.35 7.69 14.39
C ASP A 832 -49.20 8.10 13.20
N LEU A 833 -50.39 7.52 13.11
CA LEU A 833 -51.41 7.91 12.15
C LEU A 833 -52.16 9.13 12.68
N GLY A 834 -52.33 10.13 11.82
CA GLY A 834 -53.15 11.32 12.07
C GLY A 834 -54.13 11.56 10.94
N LEU A 835 -55.21 12.27 11.28
CA LEU A 835 -56.24 12.76 10.35
C LEU A 835 -55.95 14.18 9.85
#